data_AF-A0A7X7L8V8-F1
#
_entry.id   AF-A0A7X7L8V8-F1
#
_cell.length_a   1.000
_cell.length_b   1.000
_cell.length_c   1.000
_cell.angle_alpha   90.00
_cell.angle_beta   90.00
_cell.angle_gamma   90.00
#
_symmetry.space_group_name_H-M   'P 1'
#
loop_
_entity.id
_entity.type
_entity.pdbx_description
1 polymer ?
#
loop_
_entity_poly.entity_id
_entity_poly.type
_entity_poly.pdbx_seq_one_letter_code
_entity_poly.pdbx_strand_id
1 'polypeptide(L)'
;MNVRTVVTITALCLAAGAHAGIYHVAPDGSDDGDGSLSNPFATPGAAYSAAGSNGGHAVVQLLPGVYAQPGGLVIGNPDILIRGSGPEQTFIQGDVIAVDDASLADLDIGGTLSNAACVLLDNVRLSGGFTGAGLLIGQWRDSADAVSVRGLEPPVDGRDAASMAWVTNHVAANALALAGGALSGDLSLAGDPTAAMHAATKGYVDAATNAIAVAGLMKTGGAMTSGYLVLANAPTSGVHAATKGYVDQAVMSQYDAVVGWNYPSLKAAIQAGCTNIIIRPGNYYEDWNTQLYINRPMRIQGSGKQATRVSVRTVGFSQSSGVIINQLNNGYFEVCDLTLTITNACGNSMRGFFEVNAPALLRFTSFAGSCFAANNELWFIKTVDADLPSISVVCDDIDFTMRTASRAGFMVLQNTRPSIYFRNSRVVIDKMGSGQGTDGSLLCCSVKNSDDGYIFADNLVFVVSNHLADYEFAIQVANAGNGRLKSLILNNSIVDLSLANPCSKGVLIQTDVDYINVNNSFIKAATGVVFGVCNGLGYHIPRVVVDGVAFEGGGALDFGGYPRTGCFATVNNCLFGGAITNVGCKMNVSVGADRASVYSAVTNVGSQYFISSSGGAMATGQLVLAQNPTESMQAATKEYVDNATNSVAASYVRREGDVMTGALIVPEVCVSNNWIVGNGNSRQVIAIVNEAAGSVTWTTGVVKTVSHNLAIPNAEYVILITPTANPGGAFWVSGKTPDSFTVSCATPFSFDYLIMKR
;
A
#
# COMPACT_ATOMS: atom_id res chain seq x y z
N MET A 1 -23.00 129.85 -10.47
CA MET A 1 -23.91 131.01 -10.41
C MET A 1 -23.35 132.02 -9.43
N ASN A 2 -23.46 133.29 -9.77
CA ASN A 2 -22.69 134.42 -9.26
C ASN A 2 -22.82 134.64 -7.73
N VAL A 3 -21.69 134.53 -7.01
CA VAL A 3 -21.50 135.01 -5.62
C VAL A 3 -21.52 136.55 -5.53
N ARG A 4 -21.83 137.24 -6.63
CA ARG A 4 -21.81 138.71 -6.73
C ARG A 4 -23.11 139.42 -6.31
N THR A 5 -24.23 138.72 -6.15
CA THR A 5 -25.52 139.40 -5.94
C THR A 5 -25.90 139.58 -4.47
N VAL A 6 -25.50 138.67 -3.57
CA VAL A 6 -25.98 138.65 -2.17
C VAL A 6 -25.09 139.44 -1.19
N VAL A 7 -23.81 139.67 -1.52
CA VAL A 7 -22.88 140.46 -0.67
C VAL A 7 -23.18 141.97 -0.75
N THR A 8 -23.97 142.42 -1.73
CA THR A 8 -24.04 143.84 -2.11
C THR A 8 -25.17 144.61 -1.41
N ILE A 9 -26.19 143.96 -0.86
CA ILE A 9 -27.35 144.68 -0.28
C ILE A 9 -27.21 144.92 1.24
N THR A 10 -26.49 144.06 1.97
CA THR A 10 -26.15 144.30 3.40
C THR A 10 -24.94 145.23 3.56
N ALA A 11 -24.17 145.48 2.49
CA ALA A 11 -23.19 146.59 2.37
C ALA A 11 -23.88 147.88 1.92
N LEU A 12 -24.96 148.20 2.62
CA LEU A 12 -25.70 149.45 2.57
C LEU A 12 -24.76 150.62 2.90
N CYS A 13 -25.06 151.78 2.32
CA CYS A 13 -25.09 153.02 3.10
C CYS A 13 -23.79 153.80 3.42
N LEU A 14 -22.60 153.47 2.87
CA LEU A 14 -21.35 154.19 3.23
C LEU A 14 -20.47 154.75 2.09
N ALA A 15 -20.90 154.74 0.82
CA ALA A 15 -20.20 155.47 -0.24
C ALA A 15 -21.19 156.18 -1.17
N ALA A 16 -21.19 157.52 -1.07
CA ALA A 16 -22.05 158.49 -1.74
C ALA A 16 -22.17 158.30 -3.28
N GLY A 17 -23.29 158.61 -3.95
CA GLY A 17 -24.48 159.35 -3.50
C GLY A 17 -25.66 159.18 -4.47
N ALA A 18 -26.50 158.20 -4.17
CA ALA A 18 -27.92 158.10 -4.53
C ALA A 18 -28.51 157.05 -3.57
N HIS A 19 -29.21 157.48 -2.54
CA HIS A 19 -29.68 156.61 -1.45
C HIS A 19 -30.64 155.52 -1.99
N ALA A 20 -30.25 154.24 -1.87
CA ALA A 20 -31.17 153.11 -2.03
C ALA A 20 -32.26 153.21 -0.96
N GLY A 21 -33.46 153.60 -1.37
CA GLY A 21 -34.57 153.83 -0.47
C GLY A 21 -34.97 152.55 0.24
N ILE A 22 -35.07 152.59 1.57
CA ILE A 22 -35.74 151.54 2.34
C ILE A 22 -37.21 151.91 2.37
N TYR A 23 -38.03 151.07 1.76
CA TYR A 23 -39.48 151.22 1.81
C TYR A 23 -40.01 150.38 2.96
N HIS A 24 -40.56 151.07 3.96
CA HIS A 24 -41.12 150.42 5.13
C HIS A 24 -42.57 150.06 4.87
N VAL A 25 -42.92 148.83 5.25
CA VAL A 25 -44.29 148.34 5.22
C VAL A 25 -44.70 148.05 6.66
N ALA A 26 -45.85 148.57 7.05
CA ALA A 26 -46.42 148.40 8.39
C ALA A 26 -47.88 147.96 8.28
N PRO A 27 -48.39 147.10 9.19
CA PRO A 27 -49.78 146.64 9.14
C PRO A 27 -50.84 147.77 9.26
N ASP A 28 -50.47 148.91 9.86
CA ASP A 28 -51.30 150.12 10.04
C ASP A 28 -50.96 151.26 9.06
N GLY A 29 -50.12 150.99 8.05
CA GLY A 29 -49.74 151.95 7.02
C GLY A 29 -50.86 152.28 6.02
N SER A 30 -50.52 153.08 5.00
CA SER A 30 -51.41 153.41 3.88
C SER A 30 -50.68 153.21 2.56
N ASP A 31 -51.32 152.57 1.58
CA ASP A 31 -50.70 152.34 0.26
C ASP A 31 -50.54 153.63 -0.57
N ASP A 32 -51.19 154.73 -0.16
CA ASP A 32 -50.95 156.08 -0.68
C ASP A 32 -49.75 156.78 0.02
N GLY A 33 -49.10 156.10 0.97
CA GLY A 33 -47.94 156.59 1.72
C GLY A 33 -46.69 156.77 0.83
N ASP A 34 -45.69 157.48 1.36
CA ASP A 34 -44.41 157.67 0.66
C ASP A 34 -43.38 156.56 0.98
N GLY A 35 -43.73 155.62 1.86
CA GLY A 35 -42.91 154.48 2.26
C GLY A 35 -41.79 154.83 3.25
N SER A 36 -41.79 156.06 3.80
CA SER A 36 -40.93 156.45 4.91
C SER A 36 -41.37 155.78 6.22
N LEU A 37 -40.50 155.74 7.23
CA LEU A 37 -40.83 155.24 8.58
C LEU A 37 -42.00 155.99 9.23
N SER A 38 -42.22 157.26 8.87
CA SER A 38 -43.32 158.08 9.39
C SER A 38 -44.64 157.91 8.61
N ASN A 39 -44.59 157.38 7.39
CA ASN A 39 -45.76 157.18 6.53
C ASN A 39 -45.57 155.90 5.66
N PRO A 40 -45.53 154.71 6.29
CA PRO A 40 -45.22 153.46 5.61
C PRO A 40 -46.36 152.97 4.71
N PHE A 41 -46.02 152.11 3.75
CA PHE A 41 -47.01 151.39 2.93
C PHE A 41 -47.77 150.36 3.77
N ALA A 42 -48.99 150.00 3.36
CA ALA A 42 -49.80 148.97 4.03
C ALA A 42 -49.50 147.56 3.52
N THR A 43 -49.21 147.40 2.22
CA THR A 43 -48.99 146.09 1.59
C THR A 43 -47.58 145.89 1.04
N PRO A 44 -47.02 144.66 1.14
CA PRO A 44 -45.74 144.32 0.53
C PRO A 44 -45.70 144.60 -0.98
N GLY A 45 -46.80 144.35 -1.69
CA GLY A 45 -46.87 144.55 -3.15
C GLY A 45 -46.82 146.01 -3.58
N ALA A 46 -47.46 146.93 -2.83
CA ALA A 46 -47.37 148.36 -3.11
C ALA A 46 -45.93 148.87 -2.91
N ALA A 47 -45.29 148.46 -1.82
CA ALA A 47 -43.90 148.81 -1.55
C ALA A 47 -42.91 148.23 -2.57
N TYR A 48 -43.12 146.99 -3.02
CA TYR A 48 -42.30 146.36 -4.07
C TYR A 48 -42.46 147.09 -5.42
N SER A 49 -43.67 147.55 -5.74
CA SER A 49 -43.95 148.33 -6.96
C SER A 49 -43.32 149.73 -6.91
N ALA A 50 -43.38 150.39 -5.75
CA ALA A 50 -42.72 151.68 -5.52
C ALA A 50 -41.19 151.56 -5.59
N ALA A 51 -40.61 150.50 -5.01
CA ALA A 51 -39.20 150.16 -5.09
C ALA A 51 -38.74 149.95 -6.55
N GLY A 52 -39.53 149.24 -7.36
CA GLY A 52 -39.25 149.06 -8.79
C GLY A 52 -39.25 150.36 -9.58
N SER A 53 -40.07 151.35 -9.20
CA SER A 53 -40.18 152.63 -9.90
C SER A 53 -39.05 153.61 -9.58
N ASN A 54 -38.25 153.34 -8.53
CA ASN A 54 -37.16 154.21 -8.05
C ASN A 54 -35.76 153.59 -8.28
N GLY A 55 -35.54 153.01 -9.47
CA GLY A 55 -34.22 152.53 -9.90
C GLY A 55 -33.86 151.08 -9.53
N GLY A 56 -34.77 150.31 -8.92
CA GLY A 56 -34.67 148.84 -8.78
C GLY A 56 -33.69 148.30 -7.73
N HIS A 57 -32.89 149.15 -7.10
CA HIS A 57 -32.01 148.77 -5.99
C HIS A 57 -32.60 149.26 -4.66
N ALA A 58 -33.39 148.41 -4.00
CA ALA A 58 -34.09 148.78 -2.77
C ALA A 58 -34.33 147.58 -1.86
N VAL A 59 -34.57 147.88 -0.58
CA VAL A 59 -35.02 146.89 0.41
C VAL A 59 -36.46 147.21 0.77
N VAL A 60 -37.33 146.22 0.58
CA VAL A 60 -38.69 146.27 1.13
C VAL A 60 -38.62 145.64 2.52
N GLN A 61 -38.61 146.50 3.54
CA GLN A 61 -38.52 146.08 4.92
C GLN A 61 -39.92 145.93 5.51
N LEU A 62 -40.30 144.68 5.76
CA LEU A 62 -41.53 144.35 6.45
C LEU A 62 -41.26 144.41 7.96
N LEU A 63 -41.97 145.31 8.65
CA LEU A 63 -41.98 145.34 10.11
C LEU A 63 -42.66 144.08 10.68
N PRO A 64 -42.54 143.77 11.97
CA PRO A 64 -43.27 142.65 12.56
C PRO A 64 -44.78 142.78 12.37
N GLY A 65 -45.45 141.73 11.90
CA GLY A 65 -46.87 141.76 11.60
C GLY A 65 -47.31 140.74 10.56
N VAL A 66 -48.63 140.65 10.38
CA VAL A 66 -49.28 139.84 9.36
C VAL A 66 -49.66 140.73 8.19
N TYR A 67 -49.16 140.41 7.01
CA TYR A 67 -49.40 141.15 5.78
C TYR A 67 -50.34 140.37 4.89
N ALA A 68 -51.59 140.82 4.81
CA ALA A 68 -52.54 140.31 3.83
C ALA A 68 -52.18 140.87 2.46
N GLN A 69 -51.81 139.99 1.52
CA GLN A 69 -51.47 140.37 0.15
C GLN A 69 -52.55 139.84 -0.81
N PRO A 70 -53.53 140.68 -1.21
CA PRO A 70 -54.57 140.28 -2.15
C PRO A 70 -53.95 140.00 -3.53
N GLY A 71 -54.26 138.84 -4.13
CA GLY A 71 -53.80 138.49 -5.48
C GLY A 71 -52.40 137.86 -5.57
N GLY A 72 -51.74 137.59 -4.44
CA GLY A 72 -50.39 137.01 -4.38
C GLY A 72 -49.29 138.07 -4.54
N LEU A 73 -48.12 137.78 -3.98
CA LEU A 73 -46.93 138.60 -4.11
C LEU A 73 -46.10 138.08 -5.29
N VAL A 74 -46.14 138.80 -6.41
CA VAL A 74 -45.35 138.47 -7.60
C VAL A 74 -44.01 139.20 -7.55
N ILE A 75 -42.92 138.45 -7.62
CA ILE A 75 -41.56 138.96 -7.56
C ILE A 75 -40.73 138.41 -8.72
N GLY A 76 -39.74 139.18 -9.15
CA GLY A 76 -38.91 138.80 -10.30
C GLY A 76 -37.81 139.79 -10.62
N ASN A 77 -37.43 140.66 -9.67
CA ASN A 77 -36.27 141.52 -9.81
C ASN A 77 -35.21 141.04 -8.78
N PRO A 78 -34.04 140.56 -9.22
CA PRO A 78 -33.01 140.06 -8.32
C PRO A 78 -32.35 141.16 -7.47
N ASP A 79 -32.50 142.44 -7.85
CA ASP A 79 -31.91 143.59 -7.17
C ASP A 79 -32.79 144.16 -6.04
N ILE A 80 -34.01 143.62 -5.87
CA ILE A 80 -34.92 143.96 -4.76
C ILE A 80 -34.94 142.81 -3.76
N LEU A 81 -34.57 143.10 -2.52
CA LEU A 81 -34.70 142.16 -1.41
C LEU A 81 -35.99 142.44 -0.64
N ILE A 82 -36.84 141.43 -0.52
CA ILE A 82 -37.93 141.43 0.46
C ILE A 82 -37.42 140.74 1.71
N ARG A 83 -37.39 141.48 2.82
CA ARG A 83 -36.90 141.01 4.11
C ARG A 83 -37.92 141.27 5.21
N GLY A 84 -38.16 140.25 6.03
CA GLY A 84 -38.90 140.38 7.28
C GLY A 84 -37.99 140.63 8.48
N SER A 85 -38.59 140.71 9.67
CA SER A 85 -37.85 140.81 10.93
C SER A 85 -37.43 139.44 11.48
N GLY A 86 -37.77 138.34 10.78
CA GLY A 86 -37.50 136.96 11.15
C GLY A 86 -38.66 136.01 10.80
N PRO A 87 -38.41 134.69 10.66
CA PRO A 87 -39.47 133.70 10.60
C PRO A 87 -40.41 133.81 11.80
N GLU A 88 -41.72 133.63 11.59
CA GLU A 88 -42.79 133.78 12.59
C GLU A 88 -43.07 135.22 13.10
N GLN A 89 -42.18 136.19 12.89
CA GLN A 89 -42.42 137.60 13.23
C GLN A 89 -43.02 138.41 12.09
N THR A 90 -42.60 138.11 10.87
CA THR A 90 -43.15 138.68 9.63
C THR A 90 -43.81 137.57 8.86
N PHE A 91 -45.12 137.66 8.70
CA PHE A 91 -45.92 136.64 8.04
C PHE A 91 -46.64 137.23 6.83
N ILE A 92 -46.33 136.71 5.64
CA ILE A 92 -47.05 137.07 4.42
C ILE A 92 -48.19 136.07 4.24
N GLN A 93 -49.42 136.56 4.42
CA GLN A 93 -50.63 135.78 4.23
C GLN A 93 -51.10 135.89 2.78
N GLY A 94 -50.46 135.10 1.91
CA GLY A 94 -50.73 135.01 0.48
C GLY A 94 -49.69 134.14 -0.22
N ASP A 95 -49.96 133.77 -1.47
CA ASP A 95 -48.98 133.05 -2.30
C ASP A 95 -47.83 133.97 -2.70
N VAL A 96 -46.63 133.41 -2.77
CA VAL A 96 -45.45 134.10 -3.32
C VAL A 96 -45.08 133.42 -4.63
N ILE A 97 -45.06 134.20 -5.70
CA ILE A 97 -44.83 133.71 -7.05
C ILE A 97 -43.57 134.37 -7.57
N ALA A 98 -42.51 133.57 -7.71
CA ALA A 98 -41.27 134.01 -8.32
C ALA A 98 -41.34 133.73 -9.83
N VAL A 99 -41.52 134.79 -10.63
CA VAL A 99 -41.60 134.68 -12.09
C VAL A 99 -40.21 134.75 -12.76
N ASP A 100 -39.21 135.27 -12.06
CA ASP A 100 -37.79 135.28 -12.45
C ASP A 100 -36.92 135.19 -11.17
N ASP A 101 -35.60 135.29 -11.32
CA ASP A 101 -34.64 135.24 -10.20
C ASP A 101 -35.04 136.18 -9.06
N ALA A 102 -35.24 135.61 -7.88
CA ALA A 102 -35.77 136.31 -6.70
C ALA A 102 -34.99 135.96 -5.44
N SER A 103 -34.93 136.91 -4.50
CA SER A 103 -34.28 136.74 -3.20
C SER A 103 -35.24 137.06 -2.07
N LEU A 104 -35.40 136.12 -1.14
CA LEU A 104 -36.25 136.24 0.05
C LEU A 104 -35.42 135.94 1.30
N ALA A 105 -35.65 136.73 2.36
CA ALA A 105 -34.98 136.50 3.63
C ALA A 105 -35.86 136.77 4.84
N ASP A 106 -35.61 136.03 5.93
CA ASP A 106 -36.12 136.31 7.28
C ASP A 106 -37.66 136.48 7.34
N LEU A 107 -38.41 135.60 6.67
CA LEU A 107 -39.87 135.68 6.58
C LEU A 107 -40.53 134.28 6.60
N ASP A 108 -41.81 134.24 6.98
CA ASP A 108 -42.67 133.06 6.87
C ASP A 108 -43.75 133.27 5.80
N ILE A 109 -43.90 132.29 4.91
CA ILE A 109 -44.85 132.31 3.80
C ILE A 109 -45.99 131.33 4.11
N GLY A 110 -47.18 131.89 4.38
CA GLY A 110 -48.39 131.12 4.66
C GLY A 110 -49.07 130.51 3.43
N GLY A 111 -48.72 130.99 2.23
CA GLY A 111 -49.21 130.47 0.95
C GLY A 111 -48.20 129.55 0.25
N THR A 112 -48.49 129.20 -0.99
CA THR A 112 -47.58 128.41 -1.83
C THR A 112 -46.42 129.29 -2.30
N LEU A 113 -45.19 128.79 -2.18
CA LEU A 113 -44.06 129.32 -2.94
C LEU A 113 -44.01 128.58 -4.28
N SER A 114 -44.39 129.26 -5.37
CA SER A 114 -44.27 128.73 -6.72
C SER A 114 -43.15 129.46 -7.45
N ASN A 115 -42.40 128.72 -8.28
CA ASN A 115 -41.30 129.27 -9.05
C ASN A 115 -41.45 128.97 -10.54
N ALA A 116 -41.04 129.93 -11.37
CA ALA A 116 -40.72 129.73 -12.78
C ALA A 116 -39.19 129.83 -13.04
N ALA A 117 -38.42 130.30 -12.04
CA ALA A 117 -36.97 130.50 -12.07
C ALA A 117 -36.32 130.14 -10.71
N CYS A 118 -35.06 130.50 -10.49
CA CYS A 118 -34.40 130.19 -9.21
C CYS A 118 -34.77 131.20 -8.12
N VAL A 119 -35.07 130.67 -6.93
CA VAL A 119 -35.35 131.50 -5.74
C VAL A 119 -34.26 131.21 -4.73
N LEU A 120 -33.58 132.27 -4.29
CA LEU A 120 -32.65 132.17 -3.19
C LEU A 120 -33.40 132.46 -1.89
N LEU A 121 -33.41 131.47 -1.01
CA LEU A 121 -34.06 131.53 0.29
C LEU A 121 -32.97 131.57 1.36
N ASP A 122 -33.00 132.62 2.19
CA ASP A 122 -32.16 132.71 3.38
C ASP A 122 -33.04 132.81 4.62
N ASN A 123 -32.97 131.81 5.50
CA ASN A 123 -33.77 131.77 6.72
C ASN A 123 -35.28 132.01 6.45
N VAL A 124 -35.83 131.34 5.44
CA VAL A 124 -37.25 131.42 5.07
C VAL A 124 -37.96 130.14 5.50
N ARG A 125 -39.09 130.28 6.22
CA ARG A 125 -39.98 129.15 6.50
C ARG A 125 -41.07 129.08 5.43
N LEU A 126 -41.30 127.87 4.93
CA LEU A 126 -42.37 127.56 3.99
C LEU A 126 -43.43 126.76 4.74
N SER A 127 -44.59 127.37 4.99
CA SER A 127 -45.70 126.74 5.72
C SER A 127 -46.88 126.36 4.81
N GLY A 128 -46.87 126.76 3.53
CA GLY A 128 -47.80 126.28 2.48
C GLY A 128 -47.31 125.04 1.70
N GLY A 129 -48.24 124.29 1.12
CA GLY A 129 -47.94 123.07 0.36
C GLY A 129 -47.22 123.34 -0.96
N PHE A 130 -46.26 122.47 -1.32
CA PHE A 130 -45.51 122.59 -2.57
C PHE A 130 -46.29 122.01 -3.75
N THR A 131 -46.58 122.82 -4.76
CA THR A 131 -47.12 122.34 -6.04
C THR A 131 -46.21 122.75 -7.20
N GLY A 132 -45.43 121.80 -7.72
CA GLY A 132 -44.61 121.99 -8.92
C GLY A 132 -43.46 120.98 -9.05
N ALA A 133 -43.18 120.51 -10.26
CA ALA A 133 -42.12 119.54 -10.58
C ALA A 133 -40.70 120.16 -10.61
N GLY A 134 -40.48 121.21 -9.81
CA GLY A 134 -39.22 121.95 -9.75
C GLY A 134 -38.19 121.30 -8.84
N LEU A 135 -36.94 121.27 -9.29
CA LEU A 135 -35.79 120.82 -8.50
C LEU A 135 -35.51 121.84 -7.38
N LEU A 136 -35.72 121.45 -6.12
CA LEU A 136 -35.28 122.20 -4.94
C LEU A 136 -33.75 122.07 -4.80
N ILE A 137 -33.02 122.99 -5.43
CA ILE A 137 -31.56 123.09 -5.28
C ILE A 137 -31.26 124.04 -4.13
N GLY A 138 -30.80 123.51 -3.00
CA GLY A 138 -30.18 124.28 -1.94
C GLY A 138 -28.90 123.59 -1.50
N GLN A 139 -27.81 124.35 -1.29
CA GLN A 139 -26.85 123.91 -0.28
C GLN A 139 -27.56 124.10 1.05
N TRP A 140 -28.18 123.03 1.56
CA TRP A 140 -28.74 123.01 2.91
C TRP A 140 -27.58 123.03 3.89
N ARG A 141 -27.09 124.24 4.19
CA ARG A 141 -26.06 124.48 5.19
C ARG A 141 -26.74 124.56 6.55
N ASP A 142 -27.19 123.43 7.06
CA ASP A 142 -27.10 123.24 8.50
C ASP A 142 -25.66 122.77 8.76
N SER A 143 -25.01 123.38 9.74
CA SER A 143 -23.60 123.14 10.06
C SER A 143 -23.42 122.16 11.21
N ALA A 144 -24.38 121.28 11.49
CA ALA A 144 -24.31 120.40 12.66
C ALA A 144 -24.97 119.02 12.59
N ASP A 145 -25.84 118.66 11.62
CA ASP A 145 -26.52 117.35 11.62
C ASP A 145 -26.27 116.46 10.39
N ALA A 146 -26.12 115.15 10.65
CA ALA A 146 -25.98 114.12 9.62
C ALA A 146 -27.34 113.85 8.94
N VAL A 147 -27.41 114.11 7.63
CA VAL A 147 -28.59 113.79 6.81
C VAL A 147 -28.76 112.27 6.73
N SER A 148 -29.73 111.72 7.45
CA SER A 148 -30.07 110.29 7.39
C SER A 148 -31.35 110.06 6.60
N VAL A 149 -31.28 109.27 5.52
CA VAL A 149 -32.46 108.67 4.87
C VAL A 149 -32.72 107.33 5.59
N ARG A 150 -33.81 107.23 6.35
CA ARG A 150 -34.15 106.03 7.15
C ARG A 150 -35.33 105.28 6.53
N GLY A 151 -35.39 103.97 6.75
CA GLY A 151 -36.54 103.13 6.39
C GLY A 151 -36.52 102.55 4.96
N LEU A 152 -35.34 102.24 4.41
CA LEU A 152 -35.25 101.52 3.12
C LEU A 152 -35.75 100.06 3.28
N GLU A 153 -36.64 99.60 2.40
CA GLU A 153 -37.08 98.21 2.34
C GLU A 153 -36.04 97.29 1.67
N PRO A 154 -36.08 95.95 1.88
CA PRO A 154 -35.19 95.01 1.20
C PRO A 154 -35.28 95.17 -0.32
N PRO A 155 -34.14 95.20 -1.06
CA PRO A 155 -34.15 95.42 -2.49
C PRO A 155 -34.84 94.26 -3.21
N VAL A 156 -35.79 94.58 -4.10
CA VAL A 156 -36.51 93.62 -4.94
C VAL A 156 -36.05 93.69 -6.41
N ASP A 157 -35.50 94.83 -6.84
CA ASP A 157 -34.87 95.00 -8.15
C ASP A 157 -33.42 95.51 -8.03
N GLY A 158 -32.61 95.31 -9.06
CA GLY A 158 -31.19 95.69 -9.13
C GLY A 158 -30.93 97.20 -9.19
N ARG A 159 -31.97 98.04 -9.08
CA ARG A 159 -31.87 99.51 -9.00
C ARG A 159 -32.26 100.07 -7.63
N ASP A 160 -32.72 99.22 -6.72
CA ASP A 160 -33.09 99.64 -5.37
C ASP A 160 -31.83 99.95 -4.54
N ALA A 161 -31.94 100.94 -3.65
CA ALA A 161 -30.89 101.21 -2.68
C ALA A 161 -30.89 100.13 -1.58
N ALA A 162 -29.78 99.39 -1.45
CA ALA A 162 -29.63 98.33 -0.46
C ALA A 162 -28.83 98.78 0.78
N SER A 163 -29.15 98.21 1.94
CA SER A 163 -28.34 98.40 3.16
C SER A 163 -27.11 97.48 3.17
N MET A 164 -26.02 97.94 3.78
CA MET A 164 -24.78 97.16 3.92
C MET A 164 -24.99 95.83 4.68
N ALA A 165 -25.88 95.82 5.68
CA ALA A 165 -26.17 94.64 6.49
C ALA A 165 -26.81 93.49 5.69
N TRP A 166 -27.69 93.82 4.73
CA TRP A 166 -28.33 92.81 3.88
C TRP A 166 -27.29 92.11 2.98
N VAL A 167 -26.39 92.88 2.36
CA VAL A 167 -25.36 92.36 1.45
C VAL A 167 -24.44 91.36 2.14
N THR A 168 -23.95 91.68 3.34
CA THR A 168 -23.01 90.82 4.07
C THR A 168 -23.62 89.47 4.47
N ASN A 169 -24.86 89.46 4.95
CA ASN A 169 -25.52 88.22 5.39
C ASN A 169 -25.87 87.28 4.24
N HIS A 170 -26.25 87.84 3.08
CA HIS A 170 -26.68 87.03 1.94
C HIS A 170 -25.51 86.25 1.29
N VAL A 171 -24.32 86.85 1.24
CA VAL A 171 -23.11 86.21 0.69
C VAL A 171 -22.57 85.11 1.61
N ALA A 172 -22.55 85.36 2.93
CA ALA A 172 -21.98 84.43 3.91
C ALA A 172 -22.76 83.10 4.01
N ALA A 173 -24.06 83.09 3.72
CA ALA A 173 -24.89 81.89 3.82
C ALA A 173 -24.67 80.86 2.69
N ASN A 174 -24.04 81.24 1.58
CA ASN A 174 -24.06 80.45 0.34
C ASN A 174 -22.67 80.04 -0.19
N ALA A 175 -21.60 80.17 0.60
CA ALA A 175 -20.24 79.85 0.18
C ALA A 175 -19.46 79.04 1.23
N LEU A 176 -18.56 78.15 0.77
CA LEU A 176 -17.60 77.47 1.66
C LEU A 176 -16.40 78.39 1.92
N ALA A 177 -15.99 78.52 3.18
CA ALA A 177 -14.84 79.35 3.55
C ALA A 177 -13.51 78.73 3.07
N LEU A 178 -12.57 79.60 2.65
CA LEU A 178 -11.22 79.19 2.24
C LEU A 178 -10.39 78.56 3.37
N ALA A 179 -10.74 78.84 4.63
CA ALA A 179 -10.14 78.20 5.81
C ALA A 179 -10.70 76.78 6.07
N GLY A 180 -11.59 76.30 5.22
CA GLY A 180 -12.35 75.08 5.42
C GLY A 180 -13.68 75.34 6.13
N GLY A 181 -14.56 74.34 6.08
CA GLY A 181 -15.89 74.36 6.68
C GLY A 181 -16.53 72.98 6.62
N ALA A 182 -17.70 72.84 7.24
CA ALA A 182 -18.48 71.61 7.13
C ALA A 182 -19.35 71.63 5.87
N LEU A 183 -19.30 70.58 5.07
CA LEU A 183 -20.26 70.33 3.99
C LEU A 183 -21.41 69.49 4.54
N SER A 184 -22.64 69.99 4.42
CA SER A 184 -23.86 69.21 4.64
C SER A 184 -24.47 68.81 3.29
N GLY A 185 -24.60 67.51 3.04
CA GLY A 185 -25.10 66.96 1.77
C GLY A 185 -24.01 66.26 0.94
N ASP A 186 -24.40 65.69 -0.20
CA ASP A 186 -23.50 64.93 -1.07
C ASP A 186 -22.54 65.85 -1.83
N LEU A 187 -21.27 65.44 -1.93
CA LEU A 187 -20.23 66.11 -2.70
C LEU A 187 -19.96 65.33 -4.01
N SER A 188 -20.36 65.88 -5.15
CA SER A 188 -19.99 65.33 -6.46
C SER A 188 -18.69 65.95 -6.96
N LEU A 189 -17.68 65.12 -7.22
CA LEU A 189 -16.38 65.55 -7.76
C LEU A 189 -16.41 65.51 -9.29
N ALA A 190 -15.72 66.45 -9.95
CA ALA A 190 -15.70 66.55 -11.42
C ALA A 190 -14.91 65.42 -12.12
N GLY A 191 -14.09 64.67 -11.38
CA GLY A 191 -13.29 63.58 -11.92
C GLY A 191 -12.39 62.94 -10.87
N ASP A 192 -11.60 61.97 -11.32
CA ASP A 192 -10.66 61.22 -10.47
C ASP A 192 -9.44 62.07 -10.07
N PRO A 193 -8.82 61.76 -8.91
CA PRO A 193 -7.69 62.53 -8.41
C PRO A 193 -6.44 62.37 -9.32
N THR A 194 -5.81 63.48 -9.69
CA THR A 194 -4.56 63.52 -10.46
C THR A 194 -3.33 63.91 -9.63
N ALA A 195 -3.53 64.46 -8.43
CA ALA A 195 -2.47 64.78 -7.47
C ALA A 195 -2.76 64.16 -6.10
N ALA A 196 -1.71 63.97 -5.30
CA ALA A 196 -1.78 63.25 -4.03
C ALA A 196 -2.74 63.84 -2.99
N MET A 197 -3.01 65.15 -3.05
CA MET A 197 -3.90 65.85 -2.10
C MET A 197 -5.28 66.18 -2.70
N HIS A 198 -5.64 65.60 -3.84
CA HIS A 198 -7.01 65.71 -4.36
C HIS A 198 -7.97 64.81 -3.58
N ALA A 199 -9.22 65.24 -3.45
CA ALA A 199 -10.29 64.35 -3.00
C ALA A 199 -10.51 63.23 -4.04
N ALA A 200 -10.63 61.98 -3.57
CA ALA A 200 -10.81 60.82 -4.44
C ALA A 200 -12.30 60.45 -4.58
N THR A 201 -12.73 60.07 -5.79
CA THR A 201 -14.06 59.48 -5.99
C THR A 201 -14.09 58.05 -5.41
N LYS A 202 -15.28 57.59 -4.97
CA LYS A 202 -15.44 56.18 -4.53
C LYS A 202 -15.09 55.20 -5.66
N GLY A 203 -15.46 55.54 -6.91
CA GLY A 203 -15.16 54.72 -8.09
C GLY A 203 -13.66 54.51 -8.31
N TYR A 204 -12.85 55.56 -8.15
CA TYR A 204 -11.39 55.46 -8.21
C TYR A 204 -10.84 54.52 -7.13
N VAL A 205 -11.29 54.66 -5.89
CA VAL A 205 -10.82 53.84 -4.76
C VAL A 205 -11.23 52.37 -4.93
N ASP A 206 -12.46 52.11 -5.37
CA ASP A 206 -12.95 50.75 -5.64
C ASP A 206 -12.17 50.10 -6.79
N ALA A 207 -11.93 50.84 -7.88
CA ALA A 207 -11.15 50.35 -9.01
C ALA A 207 -9.70 50.04 -8.62
N ALA A 208 -9.05 50.93 -7.85
CA ALA A 208 -7.71 50.71 -7.33
C ALA A 208 -7.65 49.48 -6.40
N THR A 209 -8.64 49.33 -5.53
CA THR A 209 -8.74 48.18 -4.61
C THR A 209 -8.95 46.87 -5.37
N ASN A 210 -9.83 46.86 -6.37
CA ASN A 210 -10.05 45.70 -7.23
C ASN A 210 -8.79 45.34 -8.04
N ALA A 211 -8.06 46.33 -8.55
CA ALA A 211 -6.80 46.09 -9.25
C ALA A 211 -5.76 45.42 -8.32
N ILE A 212 -5.67 45.86 -7.06
CA ILE A 212 -4.81 45.23 -6.05
C ILE A 212 -5.27 43.80 -5.74
N ALA A 213 -6.58 43.56 -5.63
CA ALA A 213 -7.14 42.24 -5.36
C ALA A 213 -6.92 41.24 -6.50
N VAL A 214 -6.87 41.71 -7.75
CA VAL A 214 -6.57 40.88 -8.93
C VAL A 214 -5.06 40.62 -9.09
N ALA A 215 -4.22 41.57 -8.70
CA ALA A 215 -2.76 41.47 -8.84
C ALA A 215 -2.06 40.73 -7.68
N GLY A 216 -2.65 40.71 -6.47
CA GLY A 216 -2.05 40.14 -5.27
C GLY A 216 -2.59 38.77 -4.87
N LEU A 217 -1.72 37.89 -4.35
CA LEU A 217 -2.15 36.67 -3.68
C LEU A 217 -2.62 37.00 -2.25
N MET A 218 -3.91 36.81 -1.96
CA MET A 218 -4.46 37.07 -0.62
C MET A 218 -3.87 36.10 0.42
N LYS A 219 -3.49 36.63 1.59
CA LYS A 219 -2.97 35.83 2.72
C LYS A 219 -3.99 34.83 3.30
N THR A 220 -5.27 35.07 3.04
CA THR A 220 -6.40 34.21 3.44
C THR A 220 -6.71 33.10 2.41
N GLY A 221 -5.93 33.03 1.32
CA GLY A 221 -6.19 32.14 0.18
C GLY A 221 -7.01 32.82 -0.92
N GLY A 222 -6.76 32.39 -2.16
CA GLY A 222 -7.43 32.86 -3.38
C GLY A 222 -7.17 31.90 -4.54
N ALA A 223 -7.96 31.97 -5.61
CA ALA A 223 -7.77 31.13 -6.80
C ALA A 223 -6.71 31.74 -7.72
N MET A 224 -5.67 30.98 -8.07
CA MET A 224 -4.68 31.39 -9.07
C MET A 224 -5.24 31.17 -10.48
N THR A 225 -6.00 32.14 -11.00
CA THR A 225 -6.76 31.98 -12.24
C THR A 225 -5.98 32.28 -13.52
N SER A 226 -4.80 32.90 -13.46
CA SER A 226 -4.07 33.36 -14.66
C SER A 226 -2.54 33.25 -14.64
N GLY A 227 -1.92 32.48 -13.72
CA GLY A 227 -0.45 32.34 -13.72
C GLY A 227 0.12 31.30 -12.76
N TYR A 228 1.42 31.00 -12.93
CA TYR A 228 2.18 30.08 -12.06
C TYR A 228 2.78 30.79 -10.85
N LEU A 229 2.84 30.09 -9.71
CA LEU A 229 3.61 30.54 -8.53
C LEU A 229 5.09 30.16 -8.70
N VAL A 230 5.98 31.15 -8.78
CA VAL A 230 7.43 30.92 -8.78
C VAL A 230 7.96 31.17 -7.36
N LEU A 231 8.48 30.13 -6.71
CA LEU A 231 9.06 30.23 -5.36
C LEU A 231 10.57 30.52 -5.47
N ALA A 232 11.07 31.47 -4.67
CA ALA A 232 12.45 31.94 -4.76
C ALA A 232 13.49 30.89 -4.33
N ASN A 233 13.17 30.01 -3.37
CA ASN A 233 14.09 29.04 -2.78
C ASN A 233 13.38 27.75 -2.36
N ALA A 234 14.18 26.73 -2.05
CA ALA A 234 13.71 25.50 -1.40
C ALA A 234 13.14 25.77 0.02
N PRO A 235 12.18 24.97 0.49
CA PRO A 235 11.61 25.11 1.83
C PRO A 235 12.65 24.80 2.92
N THR A 236 12.66 25.60 3.98
CA THR A 236 13.51 25.42 5.17
C THR A 236 12.70 25.05 6.42
N SER A 237 11.38 25.20 6.37
CA SER A 237 10.43 24.82 7.42
C SER A 237 9.37 23.89 6.86
N GLY A 238 8.84 22.99 7.69
CA GLY A 238 7.83 22.00 7.30
C GLY A 238 6.49 22.59 6.84
N VAL A 239 6.24 23.89 7.04
CA VAL A 239 5.03 24.58 6.59
C VAL A 239 5.23 25.44 5.33
N HIS A 240 6.44 25.46 4.76
CA HIS A 240 6.69 26.17 3.51
C HIS A 240 6.09 25.43 2.31
N ALA A 241 5.61 26.20 1.32
CA ALA A 241 5.34 25.64 0.00
C ALA A 241 6.66 25.14 -0.62
N ALA A 242 6.65 23.93 -1.17
CA ALA A 242 7.83 23.33 -1.79
C ALA A 242 7.83 23.55 -3.30
N THR A 243 8.99 23.88 -3.88
CA THR A 243 9.14 23.82 -5.34
C THR A 243 9.02 22.37 -5.81
N LYS A 244 8.47 22.16 -7.02
CA LYS A 244 8.47 20.83 -7.65
C LYS A 244 9.89 20.25 -7.70
N GLY A 245 10.89 21.06 -8.04
CA GLY A 245 12.30 20.64 -8.07
C GLY A 245 12.82 20.15 -6.71
N TYR A 246 12.46 20.82 -5.60
CA TYR A 246 12.81 20.35 -4.26
C TYR A 246 12.16 18.99 -3.95
N VAL A 247 10.86 18.83 -4.22
CA VAL A 247 10.14 17.58 -3.97
C VAL A 247 10.71 16.46 -4.83
N ASP A 248 10.94 16.73 -6.11
CA ASP A 248 11.53 15.77 -7.04
C ASP A 248 12.91 15.31 -6.54
N GLN A 249 13.79 16.24 -6.14
CA GLN A 249 15.11 15.93 -5.59
C GLN A 249 15.04 15.17 -4.27
N ALA A 250 14.12 15.55 -3.37
CA ALA A 250 13.92 14.85 -2.11
C ALA A 250 13.49 13.40 -2.34
N VAL A 251 12.58 13.15 -3.28
CA VAL A 251 12.16 11.80 -3.70
C VAL A 251 13.32 11.04 -4.37
N MET A 252 14.11 11.71 -5.20
CA MET A 252 15.29 11.11 -5.85
C MET A 252 16.41 10.76 -4.85
N SER A 253 16.52 11.41 -3.69
CA SER A 253 17.59 11.14 -2.73
C SER A 253 17.63 9.69 -2.21
N GLN A 254 16.50 8.98 -2.29
CA GLN A 254 16.41 7.57 -1.89
C GLN A 254 16.95 6.61 -2.97
N TYR A 255 16.96 6.99 -4.24
CA TYR A 255 17.30 6.13 -5.37
C TYR A 255 18.28 6.81 -6.33
N ASP A 256 19.39 6.16 -6.65
CA ASP A 256 20.36 6.66 -7.61
C ASP A 256 19.74 6.77 -9.03
N ALA A 257 18.81 5.87 -9.34
CA ALA A 257 18.09 5.85 -10.61
C ALA A 257 16.60 5.51 -10.47
N VAL A 258 15.78 6.24 -11.22
CA VAL A 258 14.35 6.02 -11.43
C VAL A 258 14.10 5.78 -12.92
N VAL A 259 13.95 4.51 -13.31
CA VAL A 259 13.71 4.12 -14.70
C VAL A 259 12.34 4.59 -15.16
N GLY A 260 12.29 5.25 -16.32
CA GLY A 260 11.11 5.96 -16.82
C GLY A 260 10.98 7.39 -16.31
N TRP A 261 12.01 7.94 -15.64
CA TRP A 261 12.05 9.35 -15.25
C TRP A 261 13.40 10.02 -15.53
N ASN A 262 14.45 9.72 -14.75
CA ASN A 262 15.80 10.27 -14.97
C ASN A 262 16.69 9.32 -15.78
N TYR A 263 16.32 8.03 -15.89
CA TYR A 263 16.96 7.08 -16.79
C TYR A 263 15.93 6.49 -17.78
N PRO A 264 16.28 6.37 -19.07
CA PRO A 264 15.36 5.90 -20.10
C PRO A 264 15.12 4.38 -20.05
N SER A 265 16.03 3.61 -19.46
CA SER A 265 15.95 2.15 -19.36
C SER A 265 16.74 1.61 -18.17
N LEU A 266 16.44 0.37 -17.76
CA LEU A 266 17.20 -0.35 -16.74
C LEU A 266 18.65 -0.55 -17.20
N LYS A 267 18.86 -0.92 -18.46
CA LYS A 267 20.20 -1.01 -19.06
C LYS A 267 21.00 0.27 -18.86
N ALA A 268 20.41 1.43 -19.18
CA ALA A 268 21.10 2.72 -19.08
C ALA A 268 21.46 3.06 -17.63
N ALA A 269 20.57 2.75 -16.67
CA ALA A 269 20.83 2.94 -15.24
C ALA A 269 21.99 2.06 -14.74
N ILE A 270 21.99 0.78 -15.11
CA ILE A 270 23.07 -0.17 -14.77
C ILE A 270 24.40 0.27 -15.38
N GLN A 271 24.42 0.67 -16.66
CA GLN A 271 25.64 1.13 -17.35
C GLN A 271 26.19 2.44 -16.78
N ALA A 272 25.33 3.31 -16.24
CA ALA A 272 25.74 4.51 -15.54
C ALA A 272 26.31 4.24 -14.13
N GLY A 273 26.31 2.98 -13.68
CA GLY A 273 26.86 2.57 -12.38
C GLY A 273 25.93 2.81 -11.20
N CYS A 274 24.62 2.97 -11.43
CA CYS A 274 23.63 3.17 -10.37
C CYS A 274 23.51 1.91 -9.50
N THR A 275 23.39 2.08 -8.18
CA THR A 275 23.38 0.95 -7.23
C THR A 275 22.01 0.71 -6.61
N ASN A 276 21.22 1.76 -6.37
CA ASN A 276 19.84 1.62 -5.91
C ASN A 276 18.87 2.12 -6.97
N ILE A 277 18.24 1.21 -7.69
CA ILE A 277 17.43 1.48 -8.88
C ILE A 277 15.97 1.16 -8.58
N ILE A 278 15.07 2.11 -8.81
CA ILE A 278 13.62 1.86 -8.84
C ILE A 278 13.08 1.97 -10.25
N ILE A 279 12.17 1.06 -10.61
CA ILE A 279 11.45 1.06 -11.88
C ILE A 279 10.01 1.41 -11.59
N ARG A 280 9.51 2.48 -12.24
CA ARG A 280 8.12 2.93 -12.06
C ARG A 280 7.13 1.87 -12.58
N PRO A 281 5.83 1.96 -12.25
CA PRO A 281 4.82 1.11 -12.87
C PRO A 281 4.82 1.31 -14.39
N GLY A 282 4.78 0.22 -15.16
CA GLY A 282 4.81 0.28 -16.62
C GLY A 282 5.38 -0.98 -17.28
N ASN A 283 5.32 -0.99 -18.61
CA ASN A 283 5.91 -2.01 -19.47
C ASN A 283 7.15 -1.42 -20.14
N TYR A 284 8.32 -1.98 -19.84
CA TYR A 284 9.61 -1.58 -20.38
C TYR A 284 10.11 -2.66 -21.33
N TYR A 285 10.52 -2.26 -22.52
CA TYR A 285 11.06 -3.16 -23.54
C TYR A 285 12.48 -2.72 -23.87
N GLU A 286 13.43 -3.64 -23.73
CA GLU A 286 14.86 -3.33 -23.83
C GLU A 286 15.60 -4.36 -24.70
N ASP A 287 16.39 -3.86 -25.64
CA ASP A 287 17.37 -4.67 -26.37
C ASP A 287 18.74 -4.55 -25.70
N TRP A 288 19.23 -5.67 -25.16
CA TRP A 288 20.53 -5.76 -24.56
C TRP A 288 21.48 -6.38 -25.57
N ASN A 289 22.53 -5.64 -25.92
CA ASN A 289 23.51 -6.01 -26.96
C ASN A 289 24.95 -6.02 -26.44
N THR A 290 25.12 -5.78 -25.15
CA THR A 290 26.40 -5.70 -24.44
C THR A 290 26.22 -6.31 -23.06
N GLN A 291 27.25 -6.95 -22.56
CA GLN A 291 27.28 -7.47 -21.19
C GLN A 291 27.24 -6.33 -20.18
N LEU A 292 26.59 -6.59 -19.05
CA LEU A 292 26.50 -5.66 -17.94
C LEU A 292 27.33 -6.19 -16.78
N TYR A 293 28.26 -5.39 -16.27
CA TYR A 293 29.16 -5.78 -15.20
C TYR A 293 28.70 -5.21 -13.87
N ILE A 294 28.45 -6.07 -12.89
CA ILE A 294 28.17 -5.68 -11.51
C ILE A 294 29.50 -5.62 -10.78
N ASN A 295 29.98 -4.39 -10.56
CA ASN A 295 31.20 -4.09 -9.81
C ASN A 295 30.93 -3.42 -8.46
N ARG A 296 29.65 -3.25 -8.10
CA ARG A 296 29.16 -2.60 -6.87
C ARG A 296 27.95 -3.37 -6.36
N PRO A 297 27.65 -3.37 -5.04
CA PRO A 297 26.38 -3.86 -4.53
C PRO A 297 25.22 -3.17 -5.24
N MET A 298 24.21 -3.92 -5.65
CA MET A 298 23.13 -3.40 -6.48
C MET A 298 21.77 -3.92 -6.05
N ARG A 299 20.77 -3.05 -6.05
CA ARG A 299 19.37 -3.36 -5.82
C ARG A 299 18.53 -2.78 -6.95
N ILE A 300 17.67 -3.62 -7.52
CA ILE A 300 16.68 -3.25 -8.53
C ILE A 300 15.31 -3.57 -7.96
N GLN A 301 14.50 -2.53 -7.80
CA GLN A 301 13.16 -2.65 -7.24
C GLN A 301 12.12 -2.18 -8.27
N GLY A 302 11.11 -3.00 -8.54
CA GLY A 302 9.91 -2.54 -9.24
C GLY A 302 8.88 -1.95 -8.28
N SER A 303 7.79 -1.43 -8.84
CA SER A 303 6.67 -0.89 -8.05
C SER A 303 5.61 -1.95 -7.71
N GLY A 304 5.94 -3.23 -7.87
CA GLY A 304 5.08 -4.39 -7.63
C GLY A 304 5.10 -5.39 -8.79
N LYS A 305 5.06 -6.69 -8.48
CA LYS A 305 5.12 -7.81 -9.44
C LYS A 305 4.18 -7.64 -10.64
N GLN A 306 2.95 -7.16 -10.42
CA GLN A 306 1.96 -6.92 -11.48
C GLN A 306 2.03 -5.52 -12.12
N ALA A 307 2.62 -4.55 -11.41
CA ALA A 307 2.66 -3.15 -11.80
C ALA A 307 3.85 -2.82 -12.71
N THR A 308 4.98 -3.51 -12.53
CA THR A 308 6.21 -3.26 -13.28
C THR A 308 6.61 -4.51 -14.08
N ARG A 309 6.70 -4.36 -15.40
CA ARG A 309 7.16 -5.41 -16.32
C ARG A 309 8.36 -4.94 -17.12
N VAL A 310 9.43 -5.71 -17.09
CA VAL A 310 10.64 -5.45 -17.89
C VAL A 310 10.84 -6.63 -18.84
N SER A 311 10.82 -6.36 -20.14
CA SER A 311 11.04 -7.35 -21.19
C SER A 311 12.37 -7.08 -21.85
N VAL A 312 13.34 -7.95 -21.59
CA VAL A 312 14.70 -7.88 -22.10
C VAL A 312 14.86 -8.87 -23.25
N ARG A 313 15.23 -8.38 -24.42
CA ARG A 313 15.67 -9.21 -25.54
C ARG A 313 17.19 -9.11 -25.65
N THR A 314 17.88 -10.24 -25.54
CA THR A 314 19.33 -10.28 -25.71
C THR A 314 19.66 -10.49 -27.19
N VAL A 315 20.48 -9.63 -27.78
CA VAL A 315 20.89 -9.67 -29.20
C VAL A 315 22.40 -9.58 -29.33
N GLY A 316 23.01 -10.33 -30.26
CA GLY A 316 24.44 -10.16 -30.59
C GLY A 316 25.48 -10.57 -29.52
N PHE A 317 25.11 -11.32 -28.47
CA PHE A 317 26.08 -11.83 -27.49
C PHE A 317 26.96 -12.95 -28.07
N SER A 318 28.26 -12.95 -27.71
CA SER A 318 29.23 -13.99 -28.07
C SER A 318 29.03 -15.28 -27.23
N GLN A 319 29.57 -16.40 -27.71
CA GLN A 319 29.15 -17.77 -27.37
C GLN A 319 29.48 -18.26 -25.94
N SER A 320 30.07 -17.45 -25.06
CA SER A 320 30.77 -18.00 -23.88
C SER A 320 30.44 -17.38 -22.53
N SER A 321 29.65 -16.31 -22.45
CA SER A 321 29.47 -15.56 -21.20
C SER A 321 28.03 -15.10 -20.99
N GLY A 322 27.67 -14.83 -19.74
CA GLY A 322 26.35 -14.41 -19.33
C GLY A 322 26.02 -12.97 -19.67
N VAL A 323 24.78 -12.60 -19.34
CA VAL A 323 24.21 -11.29 -19.68
C VAL A 323 24.65 -10.24 -18.65
N ILE A 324 24.46 -10.56 -17.38
CA ILE A 324 24.89 -9.78 -16.23
C ILE A 324 26.00 -10.55 -15.53
N ILE A 325 27.17 -9.96 -15.37
CA ILE A 325 28.36 -10.62 -14.82
C ILE A 325 28.70 -9.96 -13.48
N ASN A 326 28.63 -10.74 -12.39
CA ASN A 326 29.16 -10.31 -11.11
C ASN A 326 30.65 -10.61 -11.00
N GLN A 327 31.46 -9.56 -10.96
CA GLN A 327 32.91 -9.64 -10.69
C GLN A 327 33.27 -9.10 -9.30
N LEU A 328 32.30 -8.59 -8.55
CA LEU A 328 32.52 -8.07 -7.22
C LEU A 328 32.70 -9.22 -6.21
N ASN A 329 33.86 -9.25 -5.56
CA ASN A 329 34.12 -10.15 -4.45
C ASN A 329 33.23 -9.78 -3.25
N ASN A 330 32.48 -10.75 -2.73
CA ASN A 330 31.39 -10.57 -1.77
C ASN A 330 30.30 -9.60 -2.26
N GLY A 331 29.97 -9.67 -3.56
CA GLY A 331 28.95 -8.83 -4.17
C GLY A 331 27.55 -9.10 -3.64
N TYR A 332 26.71 -8.08 -3.63
CA TYR A 332 25.29 -8.19 -3.31
C TYR A 332 24.47 -7.74 -4.52
N PHE A 333 23.51 -8.55 -4.93
CA PHE A 333 22.58 -8.22 -5.98
C PHE A 333 21.17 -8.62 -5.58
N GLU A 334 20.24 -7.67 -5.60
CA GLU A 334 18.84 -7.92 -5.30
C GLU A 334 17.93 -7.45 -6.45
N VAL A 335 16.97 -8.29 -6.80
CA VAL A 335 15.83 -7.93 -7.65
C VAL A 335 14.54 -8.21 -6.88
N CYS A 336 13.67 -7.22 -6.81
CA CYS A 336 12.40 -7.33 -6.10
C CYS A 336 11.24 -6.63 -6.81
N ASP A 337 10.02 -7.07 -6.51
CA ASP A 337 8.77 -6.39 -6.86
C ASP A 337 8.57 -6.10 -8.35
N LEU A 338 8.97 -7.02 -9.24
CA LEU A 338 8.78 -6.86 -10.69
C LEU A 338 8.52 -8.19 -11.43
N THR A 339 7.99 -8.07 -12.64
CA THR A 339 7.99 -9.15 -13.64
C THR A 339 9.13 -8.94 -14.64
N LEU A 340 10.00 -9.93 -14.82
CA LEU A 340 11.10 -9.92 -15.79
C LEU A 340 10.92 -10.99 -16.86
N THR A 341 10.79 -10.58 -18.11
CA THR A 341 10.76 -11.48 -19.27
C THR A 341 12.07 -11.37 -20.01
N ILE A 342 12.77 -12.49 -20.22
CA ILE A 342 14.04 -12.54 -20.93
C ILE A 342 13.87 -13.42 -22.18
N THR A 343 14.15 -12.84 -23.34
CA THR A 343 14.11 -13.54 -24.62
C THR A 343 15.53 -13.61 -25.19
N ASN A 344 16.10 -14.81 -25.24
CA ASN A 344 17.38 -15.03 -25.91
C ASN A 344 17.20 -15.06 -27.43
N ALA A 345 17.59 -13.98 -28.10
CA ALA A 345 17.57 -13.89 -29.56
C ALA A 345 18.96 -14.08 -30.20
N CYS A 346 19.99 -14.48 -29.42
CA CYS A 346 21.37 -14.55 -29.88
C CYS A 346 21.73 -15.82 -30.67
N GLY A 347 20.80 -16.76 -30.88
CA GLY A 347 21.08 -18.04 -31.54
C GLY A 347 22.04 -18.97 -30.78
N ASN A 348 22.61 -18.52 -29.66
CA ASN A 348 23.59 -19.23 -28.81
C ASN A 348 23.00 -19.56 -27.42
N SER A 349 23.75 -20.34 -26.62
CA SER A 349 23.40 -20.65 -25.22
C SER A 349 23.48 -19.44 -24.32
N MET A 350 22.50 -19.28 -23.43
CA MET A 350 22.52 -18.33 -22.33
C MET A 350 23.21 -19.00 -21.14
N ARG A 351 24.54 -18.85 -21.06
CA ARG A 351 25.38 -19.42 -20.00
C ARG A 351 25.31 -18.62 -18.69
N GLY A 352 24.09 -18.29 -18.25
CA GLY A 352 23.81 -17.42 -17.11
C GLY A 352 23.16 -16.12 -17.58
N PHE A 353 21.89 -15.87 -17.22
CA PHE A 353 21.42 -14.48 -17.20
C PHE A 353 22.22 -13.69 -16.15
N PHE A 354 22.48 -14.33 -15.00
CA PHE A 354 23.49 -13.94 -14.03
C PHE A 354 24.67 -14.91 -14.07
N GLU A 355 25.82 -14.42 -14.53
CA GLU A 355 27.12 -15.09 -14.40
C GLU A 355 27.80 -14.63 -13.10
N VAL A 356 28.22 -15.57 -12.26
CA VAL A 356 28.85 -15.27 -10.97
C VAL A 356 30.31 -15.71 -10.99
N ASN A 357 31.21 -14.73 -11.01
CA ASN A 357 32.66 -14.94 -11.20
C ASN A 357 33.43 -14.71 -9.90
N ALA A 358 32.77 -14.15 -8.89
CA ALA A 358 33.31 -13.89 -7.56
C ALA A 358 32.23 -14.14 -6.50
N PRO A 359 32.60 -14.38 -5.22
CA PRO A 359 31.65 -14.64 -4.15
C PRO A 359 30.51 -13.64 -4.08
N ALA A 360 29.27 -14.11 -3.96
CA ALA A 360 28.11 -13.23 -4.07
C ALA A 360 26.88 -13.70 -3.29
N LEU A 361 26.04 -12.75 -2.89
CA LEU A 361 24.65 -12.95 -2.47
C LEU A 361 23.70 -12.41 -3.55
N LEU A 362 22.98 -13.32 -4.20
CA LEU A 362 21.91 -13.01 -5.15
C LEU A 362 20.56 -13.22 -4.47
N ARG A 363 19.71 -12.20 -4.46
CA ARG A 363 18.39 -12.23 -3.83
C ARG A 363 17.29 -11.87 -4.82
N PHE A 364 16.30 -12.73 -4.93
CA PHE A 364 15.11 -12.57 -5.76
C PHE A 364 13.89 -12.68 -4.84
N THR A 365 13.14 -11.60 -4.67
CA THR A 365 11.98 -11.54 -3.76
C THR A 365 10.75 -10.99 -4.46
N SER A 366 9.57 -11.60 -4.23
CA SER A 366 8.30 -11.18 -4.84
C SER A 366 8.42 -10.90 -6.35
N PHE A 367 9.08 -11.84 -7.04
CA PHE A 367 9.54 -11.71 -8.43
C PHE A 367 8.76 -12.66 -9.34
N ALA A 368 8.26 -12.15 -10.46
CA ALA A 368 7.82 -13.01 -11.57
C ALA A 368 8.89 -13.00 -12.64
N GLY A 369 9.08 -14.13 -13.32
CA GLY A 369 9.86 -14.06 -14.54
C GLY A 369 9.63 -15.18 -15.51
N SER A 370 10.03 -14.90 -16.75
CA SER A 370 10.04 -15.89 -17.81
C SER A 370 11.32 -15.78 -18.62
N CYS A 371 11.83 -16.90 -19.08
CA CYS A 371 13.04 -16.97 -19.89
C CYS A 371 12.79 -17.90 -21.07
N PHE A 372 13.14 -17.45 -22.28
CA PHE A 372 13.00 -18.24 -23.49
C PHE A 372 14.32 -18.34 -24.26
N ALA A 373 14.71 -19.56 -24.62
CA ALA A 373 15.75 -19.84 -25.61
C ALA A 373 15.27 -20.99 -26.50
N ALA A 374 15.50 -20.92 -27.81
CA ALA A 374 14.96 -21.92 -28.74
C ALA A 374 15.59 -23.32 -28.52
N ASN A 375 16.87 -23.48 -28.89
CA ASN A 375 17.55 -24.78 -28.93
C ASN A 375 18.83 -24.83 -28.08
N ASN A 376 19.03 -23.83 -27.22
CA ASN A 376 20.29 -23.65 -26.50
C ASN A 376 20.10 -23.67 -24.99
N GLU A 377 21.20 -23.89 -24.26
CA GLU A 377 21.16 -23.90 -22.79
C GLU A 377 20.62 -22.57 -22.26
N LEU A 378 19.85 -22.67 -21.17
CA LEU A 378 19.22 -21.53 -20.52
C LEU A 378 19.46 -21.62 -19.01
N TRP A 379 20.60 -21.11 -18.58
CA TRP A 379 20.91 -20.98 -17.16
C TRP A 379 20.50 -19.60 -16.68
N PHE A 380 19.59 -19.51 -15.71
CA PHE A 380 19.25 -18.22 -15.11
C PHE A 380 20.40 -17.72 -14.25
N ILE A 381 21.00 -18.62 -13.46
CA ILE A 381 22.24 -18.38 -12.72
C ILE A 381 23.26 -19.42 -13.18
N LYS A 382 24.48 -18.97 -13.49
CA LYS A 382 25.63 -19.83 -13.74
C LYS A 382 26.84 -19.30 -12.97
N THR A 383 27.51 -20.13 -12.19
CA THR A 383 28.85 -19.81 -11.68
C THR A 383 29.92 -20.13 -12.72
N VAL A 384 31.05 -19.44 -12.66
CA VAL A 384 32.21 -19.78 -13.50
C VAL A 384 32.65 -21.23 -13.33
N ASP A 385 33.27 -21.78 -14.37
CA ASP A 385 33.83 -23.14 -14.38
C ASP A 385 35.19 -23.19 -13.61
N ALA A 386 35.25 -22.51 -12.46
CA ALA A 386 36.41 -22.39 -11.57
C ALA A 386 35.98 -22.39 -10.09
N ASP A 387 36.93 -22.61 -9.19
CA ASP A 387 36.66 -22.76 -7.76
C ASP A 387 36.09 -21.46 -7.16
N LEU A 388 34.79 -21.47 -6.82
CA LEU A 388 34.11 -20.34 -6.21
C LEU A 388 34.01 -20.56 -4.68
N PRO A 389 34.57 -19.66 -3.84
CA PRO A 389 34.55 -19.83 -2.39
C PRO A 389 33.13 -19.90 -1.81
N SER A 390 32.24 -19.01 -2.20
CA SER A 390 30.85 -19.05 -1.72
C SER A 390 29.90 -18.40 -2.71
N ILE A 391 28.67 -18.89 -2.71
CA ILE A 391 27.56 -18.24 -3.38
C ILE A 391 26.30 -18.46 -2.55
N SER A 392 25.56 -17.39 -2.34
CA SER A 392 24.24 -17.43 -1.73
C SER A 392 23.20 -17.03 -2.75
N VAL A 393 22.20 -17.89 -2.98
CA VAL A 393 21.07 -17.60 -3.85
C VAL A 393 19.81 -17.72 -3.02
N VAL A 394 19.04 -16.65 -2.92
CA VAL A 394 17.78 -16.62 -2.18
C VAL A 394 16.65 -16.29 -3.15
N CYS A 395 15.79 -17.26 -3.38
CA CYS A 395 14.54 -17.13 -4.12
C CYS A 395 13.38 -17.24 -3.12
N ASP A 396 12.63 -16.15 -2.95
CA ASP A 396 11.52 -16.08 -2.00
C ASP A 396 10.29 -15.45 -2.68
N ASP A 397 9.14 -16.14 -2.67
CA ASP A 397 7.93 -15.70 -3.38
C ASP A 397 8.18 -15.44 -4.88
N ILE A 398 8.84 -16.38 -5.55
CA ILE A 398 9.09 -16.30 -7.00
C ILE A 398 8.08 -17.14 -7.80
N ASP A 399 7.66 -16.65 -8.96
CA ASP A 399 6.97 -17.47 -9.97
C ASP A 399 7.73 -17.37 -11.30
N PHE A 400 8.42 -18.43 -11.66
CA PHE A 400 9.43 -18.40 -12.71
C PHE A 400 9.23 -19.50 -13.75
N THR A 401 9.23 -19.16 -15.03
CA THR A 401 9.09 -20.13 -16.12
C THR A 401 10.27 -20.05 -17.08
N MET A 402 10.98 -21.15 -17.27
CA MET A 402 12.04 -21.31 -18.24
C MET A 402 11.54 -22.18 -19.40
N ARG A 403 11.75 -21.75 -20.63
CA ARG A 403 11.34 -22.50 -21.82
C ARG A 403 12.51 -22.66 -22.78
N THR A 404 12.95 -23.89 -22.99
CA THR A 404 14.05 -24.25 -23.91
C THR A 404 13.98 -25.72 -24.31
N ALA A 405 14.44 -26.06 -25.52
CA ALA A 405 14.62 -27.46 -25.94
C ALA A 405 15.96 -28.08 -25.47
N SER A 406 16.67 -27.43 -24.55
CA SER A 406 18.00 -27.84 -24.06
C SER A 406 18.07 -27.80 -22.53
N ARG A 407 19.29 -27.73 -21.95
CA ARG A 407 19.49 -27.65 -20.49
C ARG A 407 18.93 -26.33 -19.94
N ALA A 408 18.24 -26.39 -18.81
CA ALA A 408 17.77 -25.21 -18.11
C ALA A 408 17.87 -25.36 -16.61
N GLY A 409 17.94 -24.22 -15.91
CA GLY A 409 17.89 -24.17 -14.46
C GLY A 409 18.81 -23.14 -13.82
N PHE A 410 19.31 -23.53 -12.65
CA PHE A 410 20.32 -22.85 -11.86
C PHE A 410 21.55 -23.74 -11.79
N MET A 411 22.71 -23.25 -12.22
CA MET A 411 23.95 -24.01 -12.24
C MET A 411 24.98 -23.38 -11.31
N VAL A 412 25.38 -24.13 -10.29
CA VAL A 412 26.29 -23.72 -9.23
C VAL A 412 27.42 -24.74 -9.14
N LEU A 413 28.47 -24.56 -9.93
CA LEU A 413 29.55 -25.53 -10.11
C LEU A 413 30.79 -25.20 -9.29
N GLN A 414 31.50 -26.24 -8.83
CA GLN A 414 32.80 -26.16 -8.17
C GLN A 414 32.83 -25.18 -6.98
N ASN A 415 31.75 -25.17 -6.20
CA ASN A 415 31.60 -24.25 -5.07
C ASN A 415 32.10 -24.89 -3.78
N THR A 416 32.80 -24.11 -2.95
CA THR A 416 33.09 -24.58 -1.59
C THR A 416 31.84 -24.40 -0.72
N ARG A 417 31.27 -23.19 -0.61
CA ARG A 417 30.12 -22.95 0.30
C ARG A 417 28.85 -22.48 -0.43
N PRO A 418 28.13 -23.36 -1.15
CA PRO A 418 26.84 -22.98 -1.74
C PRO A 418 25.76 -22.84 -0.66
N SER A 419 24.98 -21.77 -0.68
CA SER A 419 23.84 -21.52 0.22
C SER A 419 22.61 -21.12 -0.60
N ILE A 420 21.78 -22.08 -0.94
CA ILE A 420 20.70 -21.93 -1.93
C ILE A 420 19.36 -22.13 -1.24
N TYR A 421 18.48 -21.13 -1.37
CA TYR A 421 17.18 -21.10 -0.71
C TYR A 421 16.07 -20.89 -1.74
N PHE A 422 15.07 -21.76 -1.74
CA PHE A 422 13.81 -21.58 -2.43
C PHE A 422 12.67 -21.61 -1.40
N ARG A 423 11.93 -20.52 -1.27
CA ARG A 423 10.84 -20.39 -0.29
C ARG A 423 9.58 -19.87 -0.94
N ASN A 424 8.44 -20.49 -0.69
CA ASN A 424 7.13 -20.07 -1.24
C ASN A 424 7.17 -19.83 -2.75
N SER A 425 7.91 -20.67 -3.47
CA SER A 425 8.34 -20.36 -4.83
C SER A 425 7.80 -21.40 -5.81
N ARG A 426 7.55 -20.98 -7.04
CA ARG A 426 7.16 -21.85 -8.14
C ARG A 426 8.14 -21.69 -9.29
N VAL A 427 8.69 -22.79 -9.77
CA VAL A 427 9.58 -22.81 -10.94
C VAL A 427 9.11 -23.87 -11.92
N VAL A 428 8.97 -23.48 -13.18
CA VAL A 428 8.56 -24.36 -14.27
C VAL A 428 9.63 -24.39 -15.35
N ILE A 429 10.00 -25.58 -15.81
CA ILE A 429 10.83 -25.77 -17.00
C ILE A 429 9.97 -26.46 -18.07
N ASP A 430 9.76 -25.78 -19.19
CA ASP A 430 9.10 -26.33 -20.38
C ASP A 430 10.14 -26.72 -21.42
N LYS A 431 10.31 -28.03 -21.62
CA LYS A 431 11.31 -28.62 -22.52
C LYS A 431 10.94 -28.59 -24.01
N MET A 432 9.78 -28.04 -24.36
CA MET A 432 9.33 -27.89 -25.75
C MET A 432 9.38 -29.17 -26.60
N GLY A 433 9.30 -30.35 -25.98
CA GLY A 433 9.32 -31.64 -26.69
C GLY A 433 10.71 -32.09 -27.13
N SER A 434 11.78 -31.64 -26.47
CA SER A 434 13.14 -32.16 -26.74
C SER A 434 13.20 -33.67 -26.54
N GLY A 435 13.60 -34.39 -27.58
CA GLY A 435 13.87 -35.84 -27.56
C GLY A 435 15.36 -36.13 -27.73
N GLN A 436 16.23 -35.26 -27.23
CA GLN A 436 17.67 -35.23 -27.58
C GLN A 436 18.60 -35.63 -26.43
N GLY A 437 18.09 -36.18 -25.32
CA GLY A 437 18.96 -36.57 -24.19
C GLY A 437 19.67 -35.36 -23.58
N THR A 438 18.99 -34.22 -23.55
CA THR A 438 19.53 -32.97 -23.00
C THR A 438 19.15 -32.87 -21.53
N ASP A 439 20.10 -33.20 -20.66
CA ASP A 439 19.91 -33.16 -19.21
C ASP A 439 19.40 -31.79 -18.72
N GLY A 440 18.60 -31.77 -17.66
CA GLY A 440 18.11 -30.53 -17.08
C GLY A 440 17.92 -30.66 -15.58
N SER A 441 17.89 -29.52 -14.90
CA SER A 441 17.64 -29.51 -13.46
C SER A 441 17.11 -28.19 -12.97
N LEU A 442 16.22 -28.14 -11.96
CA LEU A 442 16.04 -26.88 -11.24
C LEU A 442 17.38 -26.38 -10.71
N LEU A 443 18.13 -27.26 -10.04
CA LEU A 443 19.44 -26.96 -9.49
C LEU A 443 20.45 -28.04 -9.84
N CYS A 444 21.50 -27.66 -10.57
CA CYS A 444 22.72 -28.45 -10.73
C CYS A 444 23.81 -27.82 -9.87
N CYS A 445 24.02 -28.37 -8.67
CA CYS A 445 25.05 -27.92 -7.75
C CYS A 445 26.22 -28.91 -7.76
N SER A 446 27.46 -28.43 -7.78
CA SER A 446 28.62 -29.26 -7.49
C SER A 446 29.52 -28.66 -6.42
N VAL A 447 29.91 -29.49 -5.46
CA VAL A 447 30.64 -29.09 -4.26
C VAL A 447 32.10 -29.54 -4.37
N LYS A 448 33.03 -28.67 -3.97
CA LYS A 448 34.47 -28.95 -3.99
C LYS A 448 35.12 -28.49 -2.69
N ASN A 449 36.04 -29.30 -2.15
CA ASN A 449 36.94 -28.94 -1.03
C ASN A 449 36.25 -28.24 0.16
N SER A 450 35.05 -28.66 0.53
CA SER A 450 34.21 -27.97 1.52
C SER A 450 33.65 -28.89 2.58
N ASP A 451 33.41 -28.32 3.77
CA ASP A 451 32.66 -28.89 4.89
C ASP A 451 31.39 -28.07 5.24
N ASP A 452 30.98 -27.09 4.41
CA ASP A 452 29.88 -26.17 4.74
C ASP A 452 29.09 -25.72 3.50
N GLY A 453 27.78 -25.94 3.49
CA GLY A 453 26.88 -25.49 2.43
C GLY A 453 25.46 -26.02 2.61
N TYR A 454 24.47 -25.26 2.18
CA TYR A 454 23.06 -25.53 2.43
C TYR A 454 22.27 -25.46 1.14
N ILE A 455 21.43 -26.45 0.90
CA ILE A 455 20.36 -26.35 -0.09
C ILE A 455 19.06 -26.52 0.69
N PHE A 456 18.21 -25.51 0.65
CA PHE A 456 16.96 -25.46 1.40
C PHE A 456 15.82 -25.07 0.45
N ALA A 457 14.85 -25.96 0.31
CA ALA A 457 13.61 -25.72 -0.39
C ALA A 457 12.45 -25.95 0.59
N ASP A 458 11.62 -24.93 0.78
CA ASP A 458 10.42 -25.01 1.61
C ASP A 458 9.24 -24.38 0.87
N ASN A 459 8.13 -25.12 0.77
CA ASN A 459 6.99 -24.71 -0.02
C ASN A 459 7.37 -24.33 -1.47
N LEU A 460 8.21 -25.18 -2.10
CA LEU A 460 8.62 -25.05 -3.49
C LEU A 460 7.72 -25.91 -4.38
N VAL A 461 7.24 -25.35 -5.48
CA VAL A 461 6.60 -26.10 -6.58
C VAL A 461 7.53 -26.09 -7.78
N PHE A 462 8.15 -27.23 -8.07
CA PHE A 462 8.99 -27.41 -9.26
C PHE A 462 8.33 -28.36 -10.25
N VAL A 463 8.20 -27.93 -11.50
CA VAL A 463 7.56 -28.70 -12.57
C VAL A 463 8.43 -28.72 -13.82
N VAL A 464 8.62 -29.90 -14.42
CA VAL A 464 9.21 -30.04 -15.75
C VAL A 464 8.18 -30.65 -16.70
N SER A 465 7.86 -29.96 -17.79
CA SER A 465 6.89 -30.40 -18.80
C SER A 465 7.55 -30.73 -20.13
N ASN A 466 6.88 -31.56 -20.94
CA ASN A 466 7.26 -31.88 -22.33
C ASN A 466 8.67 -32.50 -22.48
N HIS A 467 9.02 -33.41 -21.59
CA HIS A 467 10.30 -34.11 -21.59
C HIS A 467 10.03 -35.63 -21.53
N LEU A 468 10.51 -36.40 -22.51
CA LEU A 468 10.16 -37.82 -22.68
C LEU A 468 11.35 -38.79 -22.53
N ALA A 469 12.58 -38.29 -22.64
CA ALA A 469 13.79 -39.11 -22.58
C ALA A 469 15.02 -38.37 -22.01
N ASP A 470 14.80 -37.21 -21.37
CA ASP A 470 15.88 -36.37 -20.86
C ASP A 470 16.27 -36.79 -19.43
N TYR A 471 17.54 -36.69 -19.05
CA TYR A 471 17.92 -36.85 -17.64
C TYR A 471 17.57 -35.59 -16.86
N GLU A 472 16.32 -35.52 -16.40
CA GLU A 472 15.81 -34.41 -15.61
C GLU A 472 15.93 -34.67 -14.12
N PHE A 473 16.38 -33.64 -13.41
CA PHE A 473 16.52 -33.65 -11.97
C PHE A 473 15.76 -32.48 -11.34
N ALA A 474 15.17 -32.61 -10.16
CA ALA A 474 14.84 -31.38 -9.42
C ALA A 474 16.12 -30.81 -8.84
N ILE A 475 16.80 -31.59 -8.00
CA ILE A 475 18.03 -31.15 -7.37
C ILE A 475 19.10 -32.20 -7.63
N GLN A 476 20.19 -31.78 -8.25
CA GLN A 476 21.41 -32.57 -8.36
C GLN A 476 22.50 -31.94 -7.47
N VAL A 477 23.12 -32.77 -6.64
CA VAL A 477 24.33 -32.41 -5.89
C VAL A 477 25.46 -33.32 -6.34
N ALA A 478 26.27 -32.84 -7.28
CA ALA A 478 27.38 -33.55 -7.88
C ALA A 478 28.69 -33.33 -7.11
N ASN A 479 29.59 -34.31 -7.22
CA ASN A 479 30.93 -34.18 -6.69
C ASN A 479 31.87 -33.49 -7.70
N ALA A 480 32.52 -32.40 -7.30
CA ALA A 480 33.57 -31.72 -8.06
C ALA A 480 34.98 -31.82 -7.39
N GLY A 481 35.14 -32.66 -6.35
CA GLY A 481 36.41 -32.88 -5.65
C GLY A 481 36.27 -33.73 -4.37
N ASN A 482 36.90 -33.32 -3.27
CA ASN A 482 36.63 -33.88 -1.93
C ASN A 482 35.62 -33.01 -1.17
N GLY A 483 34.57 -32.55 -1.85
CA GLY A 483 33.58 -31.62 -1.29
C GLY A 483 32.43 -32.31 -0.57
N ARG A 484 31.93 -31.70 0.51
CA ARG A 484 30.83 -32.17 1.34
C ARG A 484 29.81 -31.05 1.55
N LEU A 485 28.52 -31.37 1.39
CA LEU A 485 27.41 -30.45 1.65
C LEU A 485 26.95 -30.62 3.11
N LYS A 486 26.68 -29.51 3.82
CA LYS A 486 26.21 -29.59 5.20
C LYS A 486 24.81 -30.13 5.28
N SER A 487 23.87 -29.60 4.49
CA SER A 487 22.53 -30.14 4.45
C SER A 487 21.78 -29.90 3.16
N LEU A 488 20.94 -30.87 2.81
CA LEU A 488 19.92 -30.77 1.77
C LEU A 488 18.55 -30.95 2.43
N ILE A 489 17.71 -29.93 2.36
CA ILE A 489 16.39 -29.91 2.96
C ILE A 489 15.35 -29.60 1.89
N LEU A 490 14.34 -30.47 1.75
CA LEU A 490 13.19 -30.30 0.88
C LEU A 490 11.92 -30.54 1.71
N ASN A 491 11.26 -29.46 2.10
CA ASN A 491 10.09 -29.49 2.98
C ASN A 491 8.85 -28.96 2.25
N ASN A 492 7.68 -29.55 2.51
CA ASN A 492 6.39 -29.02 2.06
C ASN A 492 6.34 -28.73 0.54
N SER A 493 7.11 -29.47 -0.26
CA SER A 493 7.40 -29.10 -1.64
C SER A 493 6.81 -30.11 -2.62
N ILE A 494 6.52 -29.65 -3.84
CA ILE A 494 6.00 -30.44 -4.95
C ILE A 494 7.07 -30.48 -6.04
N VAL A 495 7.46 -31.68 -6.45
CA VAL A 495 8.36 -31.94 -7.58
C VAL A 495 7.59 -32.80 -8.59
N ASP A 496 7.24 -32.24 -9.75
CA ASP A 496 6.62 -32.99 -10.86
C ASP A 496 7.54 -33.01 -12.07
N LEU A 497 8.18 -34.16 -12.30
CA LEU A 497 9.04 -34.46 -13.44
C LEU A 497 8.39 -35.47 -14.39
N SER A 498 7.06 -35.57 -14.47
CA SER A 498 6.32 -36.44 -15.41
C SER A 498 6.72 -37.93 -15.45
N LEU A 499 5.77 -38.82 -15.19
CA LEU A 499 6.00 -40.27 -15.30
C LEU A 499 6.24 -40.77 -16.74
N ALA A 500 5.97 -39.94 -17.75
CA ALA A 500 6.23 -40.30 -19.13
C ALA A 500 7.74 -40.39 -19.47
N ASN A 501 8.60 -39.82 -18.62
CA ASN A 501 10.05 -39.88 -18.79
C ASN A 501 10.68 -40.93 -17.87
N PRO A 502 11.21 -42.05 -18.40
CA PRO A 502 11.82 -43.09 -17.57
C PRO A 502 13.16 -42.69 -16.94
N CYS A 503 13.79 -41.60 -17.39
CA CYS A 503 15.09 -41.13 -16.92
C CYS A 503 15.01 -40.05 -15.83
N SER A 504 13.81 -39.57 -15.47
CA SER A 504 13.65 -38.49 -14.48
C SER A 504 13.95 -38.95 -13.06
N LYS A 505 14.71 -38.14 -12.32
CA LYS A 505 14.99 -38.37 -10.90
C LYS A 505 14.61 -37.15 -10.06
N GLY A 506 13.85 -37.32 -8.99
CA GLY A 506 13.48 -36.20 -8.12
C GLY A 506 14.72 -35.51 -7.54
N VAL A 507 15.47 -36.23 -6.70
CA VAL A 507 16.69 -35.71 -6.07
C VAL A 507 17.84 -36.68 -6.36
N LEU A 508 18.96 -36.16 -6.87
CA LEU A 508 20.15 -36.95 -7.17
C LEU A 508 21.35 -36.46 -6.36
N ILE A 509 21.88 -37.31 -5.50
CA ILE A 509 23.03 -37.02 -4.64
C ILE A 509 24.20 -37.87 -5.10
N GLN A 510 25.30 -37.21 -5.45
CA GLN A 510 26.52 -37.84 -5.95
C GLN A 510 27.78 -37.33 -5.24
N THR A 511 27.63 -36.78 -4.03
CA THR A 511 28.72 -36.33 -3.14
C THR A 511 28.36 -36.58 -1.67
N ASP A 512 29.30 -36.33 -0.74
CA ASP A 512 29.04 -36.42 0.70
C ASP A 512 28.05 -35.33 1.18
N VAL A 513 27.07 -35.71 2.01
CA VAL A 513 26.09 -34.78 2.61
C VAL A 513 25.85 -35.18 4.06
N ASP A 514 26.01 -34.27 5.04
CA ASP A 514 25.84 -34.63 6.47
C ASP A 514 24.40 -35.00 6.79
N TYR A 515 23.48 -34.20 6.27
CA TYR A 515 22.09 -34.27 6.65
C TYR A 515 21.18 -34.04 5.46
N ILE A 516 20.39 -35.05 5.15
CA ILE A 516 19.34 -34.96 4.13
C ILE A 516 18.00 -35.08 4.83
N ASN A 517 17.11 -34.13 4.57
CA ASN A 517 15.75 -34.14 5.08
C ASN A 517 14.77 -33.87 3.94
N VAL A 518 13.93 -34.85 3.62
CA VAL A 518 12.82 -34.66 2.71
C VAL A 518 11.55 -34.89 3.51
N ASN A 519 10.77 -33.82 3.75
CA ASN A 519 9.63 -33.87 4.65
C ASN A 519 8.35 -33.33 4.00
N ASN A 520 7.21 -33.97 4.23
CA ASN A 520 5.87 -33.53 3.82
C ASN A 520 5.79 -33.07 2.36
N SER A 521 6.49 -33.78 1.48
CA SER A 521 6.68 -33.37 0.08
C SER A 521 6.05 -34.39 -0.87
N PHE A 522 5.79 -33.96 -2.10
CA PHE A 522 5.30 -34.81 -3.18
C PHE A 522 6.34 -34.86 -4.29
N ILE A 523 6.78 -36.07 -4.67
CA ILE A 523 7.79 -36.28 -5.70
C ILE A 523 7.25 -37.25 -6.73
N LYS A 524 7.03 -36.74 -7.95
CA LYS A 524 6.60 -37.50 -9.12
C LYS A 524 7.73 -37.54 -10.14
N ALA A 525 8.39 -38.68 -10.24
CA ALA A 525 9.53 -38.92 -11.12
C ALA A 525 9.70 -40.42 -11.36
N ALA A 526 10.40 -40.85 -12.41
CA ALA A 526 10.66 -42.27 -12.63
C ALA A 526 11.42 -42.90 -11.44
N THR A 527 12.38 -42.17 -10.88
CA THR A 527 12.98 -42.47 -9.57
C THR A 527 12.87 -41.27 -8.62
N GLY A 528 12.45 -41.47 -7.37
CA GLY A 528 12.29 -40.38 -6.39
C GLY A 528 13.62 -39.79 -5.92
N VAL A 529 14.17 -40.29 -4.80
CA VAL A 529 15.48 -39.86 -4.28
C VAL A 529 16.53 -40.92 -4.60
N VAL A 530 17.63 -40.51 -5.21
CA VAL A 530 18.71 -41.39 -5.66
C VAL A 530 20.05 -40.95 -5.10
N PHE A 531 20.77 -41.91 -4.54
CA PHE A 531 22.15 -41.80 -4.11
C PHE A 531 23.01 -42.52 -5.18
N GLY A 532 23.62 -41.73 -6.07
CA GLY A 532 24.32 -42.22 -7.27
C GLY A 532 25.69 -42.85 -6.99
N VAL A 533 26.58 -42.91 -7.98
CA VAL A 533 27.98 -43.41 -7.82
C VAL A 533 28.97 -42.25 -7.91
N CYS A 534 29.98 -42.20 -7.03
CA CYS A 534 31.05 -41.20 -7.05
C CYS A 534 32.39 -41.89 -7.29
N ASN A 535 32.83 -41.94 -8.54
CA ASN A 535 34.23 -42.19 -8.93
C ASN A 535 34.98 -43.30 -8.12
N GLY A 536 34.30 -44.37 -7.70
CA GLY A 536 34.89 -45.48 -6.93
C GLY A 536 35.18 -45.26 -5.43
N LEU A 537 34.83 -44.11 -4.84
CA LEU A 537 34.95 -43.85 -3.39
C LEU A 537 33.58 -44.00 -2.71
N GLY A 538 33.53 -44.48 -1.46
CA GLY A 538 32.26 -44.60 -0.73
C GLY A 538 31.80 -43.26 -0.13
N TYR A 539 30.48 -43.02 -0.13
CA TYR A 539 29.87 -41.79 0.41
C TYR A 539 29.80 -41.77 1.93
N HIS A 540 30.03 -40.61 2.55
CA HIS A 540 29.72 -40.36 3.95
C HIS A 540 28.41 -39.57 4.10
N ILE A 541 27.31 -40.30 4.31
CA ILE A 541 25.96 -39.74 4.48
C ILE A 541 25.41 -40.18 5.84
N PRO A 542 25.82 -39.52 6.94
CA PRO A 542 25.58 -40.04 8.27
C PRO A 542 24.09 -40.05 8.63
N ARG A 543 23.26 -39.16 8.05
CA ARG A 543 21.83 -39.08 8.37
C ARG A 543 20.96 -38.68 7.17
N VAL A 544 20.05 -39.58 6.80
CA VAL A 544 18.95 -39.33 5.86
C VAL A 544 17.62 -39.47 6.59
N VAL A 545 16.74 -38.49 6.45
CA VAL A 545 15.36 -38.52 6.96
C VAL A 545 14.41 -38.26 5.81
N VAL A 546 13.48 -39.18 5.60
CA VAL A 546 12.39 -39.04 4.64
C VAL A 546 11.09 -39.25 5.42
N ASP A 547 10.29 -38.20 5.60
CA ASP A 547 9.09 -38.24 6.45
C ASP A 547 7.89 -37.64 5.73
N GLY A 548 6.73 -38.30 5.76
CA GLY A 548 5.51 -37.75 5.15
C GLY A 548 5.58 -37.53 3.64
N VAL A 549 6.47 -38.21 2.92
CA VAL A 549 6.68 -37.99 1.48
C VAL A 549 5.82 -38.92 0.63
N ALA A 550 5.16 -38.40 -0.38
CA ALA A 550 4.46 -39.18 -1.38
C ALA A 550 5.30 -39.29 -2.65
N PHE A 551 5.67 -40.52 -3.02
CA PHE A 551 6.41 -40.86 -4.22
C PHE A 551 5.47 -41.46 -5.27
N GLU A 552 5.43 -40.86 -6.44
CA GLU A 552 4.79 -41.44 -7.63
C GLU A 552 5.88 -41.76 -8.66
N GLY A 553 6.04 -43.03 -9.02
CA GLY A 553 7.16 -43.49 -9.84
C GLY A 553 7.46 -44.98 -9.70
N GLY A 554 8.31 -45.54 -10.56
CA GLY A 554 8.75 -46.93 -10.49
C GLY A 554 9.77 -47.22 -9.39
N GLY A 555 10.64 -46.24 -9.08
CA GLY A 555 11.56 -46.28 -7.95
C GLY A 555 11.28 -45.12 -6.98
N ALA A 556 11.15 -45.39 -5.69
CA ALA A 556 10.91 -44.33 -4.71
C ALA A 556 12.21 -43.79 -4.10
N LEU A 557 13.02 -44.71 -3.54
CA LEU A 557 14.29 -44.40 -2.90
C LEU A 557 15.34 -45.40 -3.39
N ASP A 558 16.49 -44.92 -3.87
CA ASP A 558 17.60 -45.77 -4.27
C ASP A 558 18.87 -45.34 -3.55
N PHE A 559 19.29 -46.11 -2.54
CA PHE A 559 20.43 -45.78 -1.68
C PHE A 559 21.80 -46.15 -2.26
N GLY A 560 21.84 -46.87 -3.40
CA GLY A 560 23.06 -47.20 -4.16
C GLY A 560 24.14 -47.99 -3.40
N GLY A 561 24.91 -48.85 -4.06
CA GLY A 561 25.83 -49.80 -3.38
C GLY A 561 27.08 -49.25 -2.69
N TYR A 562 27.15 -47.96 -2.33
CA TYR A 562 28.39 -47.27 -1.94
C TYR A 562 28.41 -46.45 -0.62
N PRO A 563 27.38 -46.37 0.25
CA PRO A 563 27.53 -45.64 1.51
C PRO A 563 28.56 -46.31 2.44
N ARG A 564 29.35 -45.50 3.16
CA ARG A 564 30.31 -45.96 4.18
C ARG A 564 29.58 -46.57 5.38
N THR A 565 30.27 -47.42 6.13
CA THR A 565 29.76 -47.96 7.41
C THR A 565 29.41 -46.80 8.35
N GLY A 566 28.22 -46.84 8.97
CA GLY A 566 27.74 -45.81 9.89
C GLY A 566 26.76 -44.79 9.30
N CYS A 567 26.32 -44.97 8.05
CA CYS A 567 25.22 -44.20 7.47
C CYS A 567 23.86 -44.74 7.92
N PHE A 568 22.91 -43.85 8.25
CA PHE A 568 21.56 -44.21 8.69
C PHE A 568 20.50 -43.48 7.85
N ALA A 569 19.47 -44.21 7.40
CA ALA A 569 18.27 -43.66 6.80
C ALA A 569 17.05 -44.00 7.64
N THR A 570 16.23 -42.99 7.92
CA THR A 570 14.92 -43.15 8.57
C THR A 570 13.85 -42.73 7.57
N VAL A 571 12.88 -43.62 7.34
CA VAL A 571 11.81 -43.42 6.38
C VAL A 571 10.47 -43.63 7.08
N ASN A 572 9.70 -42.57 7.28
CA ASN A 572 8.46 -42.59 8.08
C ASN A 572 7.30 -41.98 7.30
N ASN A 573 6.08 -42.48 7.55
CA ASN A 573 4.84 -41.86 7.07
C ASN A 573 4.77 -41.60 5.54
N CYS A 574 5.58 -42.30 4.74
CA CYS A 574 5.66 -42.08 3.30
C CYS A 574 4.64 -42.95 2.55
N LEU A 575 4.22 -42.46 1.38
CA LEU A 575 3.45 -43.23 0.41
C LEU A 575 4.38 -43.59 -0.76
N PHE A 576 4.49 -44.88 -1.08
CA PHE A 576 5.36 -45.37 -2.15
C PHE A 576 4.57 -45.91 -3.33
N GLY A 577 4.76 -45.32 -4.50
CA GLY A 577 4.37 -45.89 -5.80
C GLY A 577 5.39 -46.87 -6.39
N GLY A 578 6.61 -46.92 -5.83
CA GLY A 578 7.75 -47.71 -6.33
C GLY A 578 8.62 -48.31 -5.22
N ALA A 579 9.67 -49.06 -5.59
CA ALA A 579 10.51 -49.79 -4.63
C ALA A 579 11.51 -48.90 -3.86
N ILE A 580 11.96 -49.39 -2.68
CA ILE A 580 13.14 -48.89 -1.96
C ILE A 580 14.30 -49.84 -2.26
N THR A 581 15.28 -49.40 -3.05
CA THR A 581 16.44 -50.22 -3.43
C THR A 581 17.67 -49.89 -2.58
N ASN A 582 18.32 -50.93 -2.08
CA ASN A 582 19.49 -50.83 -1.19
C ASN A 582 20.61 -51.80 -1.62
N VAL A 583 20.70 -52.13 -2.90
CA VAL A 583 21.63 -53.16 -3.42
C VAL A 583 23.08 -52.78 -3.09
N GLY A 584 23.75 -53.57 -2.23
CA GLY A 584 25.16 -53.39 -1.86
C GLY A 584 25.44 -52.32 -0.79
N CYS A 585 24.41 -51.73 -0.19
CA CYS A 585 24.58 -50.61 0.73
C CYS A 585 24.98 -51.09 2.14
N LYS A 586 25.87 -50.35 2.82
CA LYS A 586 26.19 -50.54 4.26
C LYS A 586 25.31 -49.69 5.19
N MET A 587 24.20 -49.16 4.68
CA MET A 587 23.32 -48.21 5.38
C MET A 587 22.20 -48.96 6.12
N ASN A 588 21.93 -48.55 7.36
CA ASN A 588 20.78 -49.03 8.12
C ASN A 588 19.55 -48.24 7.72
N VAL A 589 18.53 -48.91 7.15
CA VAL A 589 17.25 -48.29 6.77
C VAL A 589 16.18 -48.72 7.77
N SER A 590 15.63 -47.76 8.51
CA SER A 590 14.47 -47.95 9.38
C SER A 590 13.21 -47.44 8.68
N VAL A 591 12.19 -48.27 8.55
CA VAL A 591 10.90 -47.92 7.94
C VAL A 591 9.80 -47.96 9.01
N GLY A 592 9.13 -46.83 9.24
CA GLY A 592 8.00 -46.72 10.17
C GLY A 592 6.75 -47.46 9.67
N ALA A 593 5.96 -48.02 10.58
CA ALA A 593 4.95 -49.05 10.32
C ALA A 593 3.63 -48.60 9.64
N ASP A 594 3.50 -47.36 9.15
CA ASP A 594 2.16 -46.74 9.09
C ASP A 594 1.43 -46.78 7.73
N ARG A 595 2.03 -47.24 6.62
CA ARG A 595 1.31 -47.38 5.33
C ARG A 595 1.72 -48.63 4.54
N ALA A 596 0.72 -49.46 4.24
CA ALA A 596 0.79 -50.90 3.92
C ALA A 596 1.44 -51.32 2.56
N SER A 597 2.46 -50.63 2.05
CA SER A 597 3.20 -51.05 0.83
C SER A 597 4.65 -51.47 1.07
N VAL A 598 5.10 -51.49 2.32
CA VAL A 598 6.51 -51.75 2.69
C VAL A 598 6.98 -53.17 2.32
N TYR A 599 6.09 -54.16 2.22
CA TYR A 599 6.50 -55.57 2.17
C TYR A 599 6.93 -56.11 0.79
N SER A 600 6.57 -55.45 -0.33
CA SER A 600 7.05 -55.85 -1.67
C SER A 600 8.19 -54.98 -2.20
N ALA A 601 8.48 -53.87 -1.51
CA ALA A 601 9.37 -52.81 -1.99
C ALA A 601 10.84 -52.96 -1.54
N VAL A 602 11.14 -53.88 -0.62
CA VAL A 602 12.51 -54.05 -0.08
C VAL A 602 13.16 -55.30 -0.66
N THR A 603 13.80 -55.16 -1.82
CA THR A 603 14.61 -56.20 -2.44
C THR A 603 16.04 -56.12 -1.89
N ASN A 604 16.41 -57.06 -1.01
CA ASN A 604 17.69 -57.15 -0.28
C ASN A 604 17.86 -56.24 0.95
N VAL A 605 17.05 -56.44 1.99
CA VAL A 605 17.61 -56.28 3.35
C VAL A 605 18.57 -57.44 3.55
N GLY A 606 19.80 -57.18 3.98
CA GLY A 606 20.69 -58.25 4.43
C GLY A 606 19.96 -59.12 5.45
N SER A 607 19.78 -60.39 5.12
CA SER A 607 18.94 -61.38 5.81
C SER A 607 19.45 -61.75 7.21
N GLN A 608 19.50 -60.79 8.15
CA GLN A 608 19.99 -61.09 9.50
C GLN A 608 18.96 -60.98 10.62
N TYR A 609 17.80 -60.31 10.48
CA TYR A 609 16.93 -60.12 11.66
C TYR A 609 15.40 -60.15 11.49
N PHE A 610 14.83 -60.35 10.30
CA PHE A 610 13.35 -60.37 10.15
C PHE A 610 12.86 -61.47 9.20
N ILE A 611 11.93 -62.31 9.68
CA ILE A 611 11.16 -63.26 8.87
C ILE A 611 9.84 -62.57 8.51
N SER A 612 9.43 -62.62 7.24
CA SER A 612 8.18 -62.00 6.78
C SER A 612 6.95 -62.68 7.39
N SER A 613 5.88 -61.90 7.60
CA SER A 613 4.57 -62.38 8.05
C SER A 613 3.81 -63.23 7.00
N SER A 614 4.38 -63.39 5.80
CA SER A 614 3.79 -64.13 4.67
C SER A 614 4.51 -65.46 4.38
N GLY A 615 5.39 -65.91 5.27
CA GLY A 615 6.18 -67.12 5.08
C GLY A 615 7.50 -66.83 4.36
N GLY A 616 8.60 -66.88 5.11
CA GLY A 616 9.96 -66.79 4.60
C GLY A 616 10.79 -68.00 5.05
N ALA A 617 11.77 -68.40 4.23
CA ALA A 617 12.76 -69.41 4.62
C ALA A 617 13.93 -68.73 5.35
N MET A 618 14.29 -69.22 6.54
CA MET A 618 15.53 -68.79 7.20
C MET A 618 16.73 -69.40 6.47
N ALA A 619 17.53 -68.56 5.82
CA ALA A 619 18.69 -69.03 5.07
C ALA A 619 19.86 -69.45 5.99
N THR A 620 20.04 -68.78 7.14
CA THR A 620 21.04 -69.11 8.18
C THR A 620 20.65 -68.47 9.54
N GLY A 621 20.98 -69.10 10.67
CA GLY A 621 20.77 -68.57 12.04
C GLY A 621 19.88 -69.43 12.96
N GLN A 622 20.06 -69.31 14.28
CA GLN A 622 19.28 -70.02 15.31
C GLN A 622 17.99 -69.23 15.65
N LEU A 623 16.83 -69.89 15.60
CA LEU A 623 15.54 -69.34 16.05
C LEU A 623 15.35 -69.60 17.55
N VAL A 624 15.14 -68.53 18.33
CA VAL A 624 14.83 -68.61 19.76
C VAL A 624 13.36 -68.22 19.97
N LEU A 625 12.56 -69.13 20.54
CA LEU A 625 11.14 -68.91 20.82
C LEU A 625 10.96 -68.42 22.27
N ALA A 626 10.07 -67.45 22.51
CA ALA A 626 9.91 -66.82 23.82
C ALA A 626 9.19 -67.70 24.86
N GLN A 627 8.42 -68.71 24.43
CA GLN A 627 7.67 -69.60 25.31
C GLN A 627 7.31 -70.92 24.62
N ASN A 628 6.85 -71.89 25.41
CA ASN A 628 6.28 -73.14 24.91
C ASN A 628 4.91 -72.90 24.23
N PRO A 629 4.53 -73.71 23.24
CA PRO A 629 3.28 -73.53 22.51
C PRO A 629 2.05 -73.75 23.41
N THR A 630 1.04 -72.90 23.25
CA THR A 630 -0.26 -72.92 23.94
C THR A 630 -1.43 -73.21 22.99
N GLU A 631 -1.23 -73.03 21.68
CA GLU A 631 -2.18 -73.37 20.63
C GLU A 631 -1.59 -74.39 19.66
N SER A 632 -2.45 -75.18 19.00
CA SER A 632 -2.04 -76.31 18.15
C SER A 632 -1.20 -75.94 16.93
N MET A 633 -1.22 -74.68 16.49
CA MET A 633 -0.47 -74.20 15.31
C MET A 633 0.77 -73.35 15.66
N GLN A 634 1.13 -73.26 16.95
CA GLN A 634 2.33 -72.54 17.37
C GLN A 634 3.59 -73.40 17.17
N ALA A 635 4.70 -72.75 16.85
CA ALA A 635 6.01 -73.40 16.77
C ALA A 635 6.45 -73.87 18.17
N ALA A 636 6.95 -75.11 18.27
CA ALA A 636 7.37 -75.71 19.54
C ALA A 636 8.86 -75.52 19.82
N THR A 637 9.21 -75.27 21.09
CA THR A 637 10.61 -75.32 21.55
C THR A 637 11.09 -76.78 21.59
N LYS A 638 12.40 -76.99 21.45
CA LYS A 638 13.01 -78.32 21.64
C LYS A 638 12.75 -78.86 23.05
N GLU A 639 12.80 -78.00 24.06
CA GLU A 639 12.48 -78.36 25.45
C GLU A 639 11.04 -78.87 25.60
N TYR A 640 10.06 -78.21 24.99
CA TYR A 640 8.67 -78.66 24.98
C TYR A 640 8.52 -80.04 24.34
N VAL A 641 9.16 -80.24 23.18
CA VAL A 641 9.10 -81.52 22.46
C VAL A 641 9.78 -82.64 23.25
N ASP A 642 10.95 -82.38 23.86
CA ASP A 642 11.67 -83.36 24.66
C ASP A 642 10.84 -83.76 25.91
N ASN A 643 10.20 -82.79 26.58
CA ASN A 643 9.34 -83.05 27.73
C ASN A 643 8.06 -83.82 27.35
N ALA A 644 7.43 -83.48 26.22
CA ALA A 644 6.28 -84.21 25.70
C ALA A 644 6.66 -85.65 25.33
N THR A 645 7.82 -85.84 24.70
CA THR A 645 8.31 -87.16 24.26
C THR A 645 8.65 -88.06 25.45
N ASN A 646 9.26 -87.51 26.51
CA ASN A 646 9.54 -88.23 27.75
C ASN A 646 8.26 -88.67 28.48
N SER A 647 7.18 -87.88 28.40
CA SER A 647 5.88 -88.24 28.97
C SER A 647 5.20 -89.39 28.21
N VAL A 648 5.36 -89.43 26.88
CA VAL A 648 4.86 -90.52 26.03
C VAL A 648 5.69 -91.80 26.25
N ALA A 649 7.01 -91.69 26.40
CA ALA A 649 7.89 -92.83 26.66
C ALA A 649 7.60 -93.54 28.00
N ALA A 650 7.05 -92.83 28.99
CA ALA A 650 6.61 -93.43 30.25
C ALA A 650 5.25 -94.15 30.17
N SER A 651 4.48 -93.92 29.11
CA SER A 651 3.09 -94.39 28.96
C SER A 651 2.92 -95.56 27.97
N TYR A 652 3.97 -95.91 27.22
CA TYR A 652 3.92 -96.96 26.19
C TYR A 652 5.12 -97.90 26.26
N VAL A 653 4.88 -99.20 26.06
CA VAL A 653 5.91 -100.25 25.95
C VAL A 653 6.45 -100.26 24.52
N ARG A 654 7.79 -100.23 24.35
CA ARG A 654 8.43 -100.20 23.03
C ARG A 654 8.31 -101.55 22.29
N ARG A 655 8.21 -101.49 20.95
CA ARG A 655 8.14 -102.68 20.07
C ARG A 655 9.40 -103.55 20.09
N GLU A 656 10.54 -103.02 20.52
CA GLU A 656 11.82 -103.76 20.63
C GLU A 656 11.97 -104.49 21.98
N GLY A 657 10.96 -104.41 22.85
CA GLY A 657 11.00 -104.91 24.21
C GLY A 657 11.17 -103.77 25.21
N ASP A 658 10.41 -103.86 26.31
CA ASP A 658 10.45 -102.93 27.45
C ASP A 658 9.96 -103.65 28.71
N VAL A 659 10.23 -103.08 29.89
CA VAL A 659 9.83 -103.64 31.19
C VAL A 659 8.60 -102.89 31.69
N MET A 660 7.44 -103.55 31.69
CA MET A 660 6.25 -103.01 32.35
C MET A 660 6.36 -103.16 33.88
N THR A 661 5.97 -102.13 34.63
CA THR A 661 5.77 -102.22 36.08
C THR A 661 4.28 -102.04 36.39
N GLY A 662 3.72 -102.90 37.24
CA GLY A 662 2.27 -102.98 37.51
C GLY A 662 1.64 -104.33 37.10
N ALA A 663 0.50 -104.68 37.70
CA ALA A 663 -0.20 -105.94 37.42
C ALA A 663 -0.87 -105.91 36.04
N LEU A 664 -0.46 -106.80 35.12
CA LEU A 664 -1.16 -107.02 33.85
C LEU A 664 -2.40 -107.89 34.08
N ILE A 665 -3.59 -107.30 33.99
CA ILE A 665 -4.83 -108.07 33.98
C ILE A 665 -5.13 -108.43 32.52
N VAL A 666 -4.82 -109.66 32.12
CA VAL A 666 -5.19 -110.20 30.80
C VAL A 666 -6.50 -110.98 30.96
N PRO A 667 -7.60 -110.60 30.29
CA PRO A 667 -8.79 -111.45 30.20
C PRO A 667 -8.44 -112.70 29.38
N GLU A 668 -8.95 -113.87 29.79
CA GLU A 668 -8.89 -115.18 29.09
C GLU A 668 -8.16 -115.20 27.74
N VAL A 669 -6.99 -115.81 27.71
CA VAL A 669 -6.27 -116.08 26.47
C VAL A 669 -6.96 -117.23 25.74
N CYS A 670 -7.93 -116.89 24.88
CA CYS A 670 -8.51 -117.82 23.93
C CYS A 670 -7.58 -117.90 22.70
N VAL A 671 -6.67 -118.88 22.67
CA VAL A 671 -5.78 -119.12 21.53
C VAL A 671 -6.42 -120.12 20.57
N SER A 672 -6.90 -119.64 19.43
CA SER A 672 -7.21 -120.45 18.26
C SER A 672 -6.03 -120.45 17.29
N ASN A 673 -5.69 -121.63 16.77
CA ASN A 673 -4.64 -121.92 15.76
C ASN A 673 -3.22 -122.16 16.28
N ASN A 674 -2.41 -122.70 15.37
CA ASN A 674 -1.10 -123.26 15.62
C ASN A 674 -0.11 -122.30 16.29
N TRP A 675 0.51 -122.79 17.35
CA TRP A 675 1.75 -122.25 17.88
C TRP A 675 2.95 -122.89 17.20
N ILE A 676 3.98 -122.08 16.97
CA ILE A 676 5.33 -122.52 16.58
C ILE A 676 6.25 -122.17 17.75
N VAL A 677 6.91 -123.16 18.34
CA VAL A 677 8.01 -122.95 19.29
C VAL A 677 9.24 -123.65 18.71
N GLY A 678 10.27 -122.89 18.33
CA GLY A 678 11.55 -123.45 17.90
C GLY A 678 12.49 -122.46 17.21
N ASN A 679 13.77 -122.52 17.57
CA ASN A 679 14.89 -121.82 16.90
C ASN A 679 15.25 -122.52 15.58
N GLY A 680 15.79 -121.77 14.63
CA GLY A 680 15.90 -122.12 13.22
C GLY A 680 16.55 -123.48 12.90
N ASN A 681 16.02 -124.10 11.83
CA ASN A 681 16.61 -125.14 10.99
C ASN A 681 16.13 -126.60 11.11
N SER A 682 14.97 -126.90 11.71
CA SER A 682 14.28 -128.18 11.45
C SER A 682 12.75 -128.05 11.58
N ARG A 683 12.04 -128.12 10.45
CA ARG A 683 10.57 -128.15 10.40
C ARG A 683 10.07 -129.54 10.82
N GLN A 684 9.59 -129.69 12.05
CA GLN A 684 8.73 -130.84 12.40
C GLN A 684 7.27 -130.39 12.41
N VAL A 685 6.55 -130.80 11.37
CA VAL A 685 5.09 -130.68 11.30
C VAL A 685 4.51 -131.89 12.00
N ILE A 686 3.89 -131.71 13.17
CA ILE A 686 3.05 -132.74 13.78
C ILE A 686 1.66 -132.58 13.16
N ALA A 687 1.35 -133.41 12.16
CA ALA A 687 0.00 -133.53 11.62
C ALA A 687 -0.80 -134.54 12.45
N ILE A 688 -1.88 -134.10 13.08
CA ILE A 688 -2.84 -135.00 13.74
C ILE A 688 -3.88 -135.39 12.70
N VAL A 689 -3.77 -136.60 12.13
CA VAL A 689 -4.83 -137.21 11.33
C VAL A 689 -5.52 -138.30 12.16
N ASN A 690 -6.85 -138.24 12.16
CA ASN A 690 -7.75 -139.09 12.93
C ASN A 690 -8.02 -140.39 12.16
N GLU A 691 -7.35 -141.48 12.51
CA GLU A 691 -7.77 -142.84 12.12
C GLU A 691 -8.05 -143.68 13.37
N ALA A 692 -9.22 -144.31 13.39
CA ALA A 692 -9.80 -144.97 14.55
C ALA A 692 -9.28 -146.40 14.79
N ALA A 693 -9.14 -146.72 16.08
CA ALA A 693 -9.21 -148.03 16.74
C ALA A 693 -8.51 -149.25 16.09
N GLY A 694 -7.32 -149.61 16.61
CA GLY A 694 -6.69 -150.91 16.39
C GLY A 694 -5.30 -151.01 17.04
N SER A 695 -4.96 -152.16 17.62
CA SER A 695 -3.68 -152.40 18.32
C SER A 695 -2.44 -152.10 17.45
N VAL A 696 -1.39 -151.53 18.05
CA VAL A 696 -0.12 -151.28 17.35
C VAL A 696 0.82 -152.48 17.53
N THR A 697 1.07 -153.22 16.44
CA THR A 697 2.13 -154.24 16.40
C THR A 697 3.48 -153.56 16.11
N TRP A 698 4.46 -153.76 16.96
CA TRP A 698 5.81 -153.21 16.80
C TRP A 698 6.58 -153.96 15.70
N THR A 699 7.04 -153.23 14.69
CA THR A 699 8.12 -153.67 13.79
C THR A 699 9.33 -152.80 14.12
N THR A 700 10.45 -153.46 14.47
CA THR A 700 11.68 -152.91 15.06
C THR A 700 12.08 -151.50 14.58
N GLY A 701 12.14 -150.55 15.53
CA GLY A 701 12.98 -149.34 15.39
C GLY A 701 12.32 -147.96 15.57
N VAL A 702 11.00 -147.83 15.79
CA VAL A 702 10.34 -146.50 15.92
C VAL A 702 9.38 -146.44 17.11
N VAL A 703 9.63 -145.52 18.05
CA VAL A 703 8.71 -145.20 19.16
C VAL A 703 7.51 -144.44 18.60
N LYS A 704 6.30 -145.01 18.72
CA LYS A 704 5.06 -144.35 18.28
C LYS A 704 4.24 -143.94 19.50
N THR A 705 3.88 -142.66 19.59
CA THR A 705 2.86 -142.14 20.50
C THR A 705 1.49 -142.56 20.00
N VAL A 706 0.65 -143.11 20.87
CA VAL A 706 -0.72 -143.50 20.53
C VAL A 706 -1.72 -142.57 21.20
N SER A 707 -2.82 -142.27 20.51
CA SER A 707 -3.92 -141.46 21.04
C SER A 707 -5.15 -142.31 21.29
N HIS A 708 -5.80 -142.10 22.43
CA HIS A 708 -7.05 -142.79 22.78
C HIS A 708 -8.04 -141.83 23.42
N ASN A 709 -9.31 -141.98 23.10
CA ASN A 709 -10.38 -141.25 23.77
C ASN A 709 -10.63 -141.84 25.16
N LEU A 710 -10.74 -140.99 26.18
CA LEU A 710 -11.30 -141.36 27.47
C LEU A 710 -12.82 -141.24 27.40
N ALA A 711 -13.53 -142.27 27.84
CA ALA A 711 -14.99 -142.28 27.90
C ALA A 711 -15.46 -141.54 29.17
N ILE A 712 -15.30 -140.21 29.19
CA ILE A 712 -15.80 -139.34 30.26
C ILE A 712 -17.14 -138.76 29.81
N PRO A 713 -18.24 -138.95 30.56
CA PRO A 713 -19.53 -138.37 30.19
C PRO A 713 -19.45 -136.84 30.09
N ASN A 714 -19.89 -136.29 28.96
CA ASN A 714 -20.03 -134.85 28.69
C ASN A 714 -18.73 -134.03 28.56
N ALA A 715 -17.58 -134.67 28.33
CA ALA A 715 -16.38 -133.98 27.87
C ALA A 715 -15.51 -134.93 27.01
N GLU A 716 -15.20 -134.53 25.78
CA GLU A 716 -14.24 -135.26 24.94
C GLU A 716 -12.83 -134.99 25.46
N TYR A 717 -12.21 -135.97 26.11
CA TYR A 717 -10.79 -135.93 26.47
C TYR A 717 -10.02 -136.99 25.69
N VAL A 718 -8.84 -136.63 25.21
CA VAL A 718 -7.90 -137.53 24.53
C VAL A 718 -6.67 -137.68 25.41
N ILE A 719 -6.21 -138.92 25.57
CA ILE A 719 -4.92 -139.22 26.20
C ILE A 719 -3.91 -139.65 25.14
N LEU A 720 -2.73 -139.07 25.23
CA LEU A 720 -1.55 -139.47 24.48
C LEU A 720 -0.64 -140.27 25.41
N ILE A 721 -0.24 -141.47 25.00
CA ILE A 721 0.72 -142.29 25.74
C ILE A 721 1.92 -142.55 24.85
N THR A 722 3.09 -142.23 25.39
CA THR A 722 4.39 -142.39 24.72
C THR A 722 5.26 -143.32 25.55
N PRO A 723 5.62 -144.51 25.04
CA PRO A 723 6.61 -145.35 25.70
C PRO A 723 7.96 -144.62 25.79
N THR A 724 8.54 -144.54 26.97
CA THR A 724 9.89 -143.96 27.16
C THR A 724 10.98 -145.04 27.12
N ALA A 725 10.58 -146.32 27.10
CA ALA A 725 11.43 -147.48 26.84
C ALA A 725 10.69 -148.54 25.98
N ASN A 726 11.43 -149.48 25.38
CA ASN A 726 10.87 -150.52 24.49
C ASN A 726 9.91 -151.45 25.28
N PRO A 727 8.62 -151.53 24.92
CA PRO A 727 7.64 -152.30 25.69
C PRO A 727 7.75 -153.82 25.52
N GLY A 728 8.60 -154.35 24.63
CA GLY A 728 8.81 -155.79 24.46
C GLY A 728 7.65 -156.55 23.79
N GLY A 729 6.54 -155.87 23.51
CA GLY A 729 5.36 -156.39 22.83
C GLY A 729 4.32 -155.29 22.54
N ALA A 730 3.16 -155.67 22.01
CA ALA A 730 2.05 -154.73 21.84
C ALA A 730 1.53 -154.26 23.22
N PHE A 731 1.19 -152.98 23.32
CA PHE A 731 0.54 -152.41 24.49
C PHE A 731 -0.82 -151.81 24.10
N TRP A 732 -1.74 -151.76 25.04
CA TRP A 732 -3.08 -151.22 24.80
C TRP A 732 -3.63 -150.51 26.04
N VAL A 733 -4.57 -149.60 25.82
CA VAL A 733 -5.22 -148.82 26.88
C VAL A 733 -6.63 -149.35 27.11
N SER A 734 -6.89 -149.83 28.32
CA SER A 734 -8.16 -150.43 28.76
C SER A 734 -8.62 -149.82 30.10
N GLY A 735 -9.78 -150.24 30.60
CA GLY A 735 -10.30 -149.79 31.90
C GLY A 735 -10.46 -148.27 32.02
N LYS A 736 -11.00 -147.62 30.98
CA LYS A 736 -11.11 -146.15 30.91
C LYS A 736 -12.31 -145.68 31.73
N THR A 737 -12.06 -144.93 32.79
CA THR A 737 -13.05 -144.22 33.59
C THR A 737 -12.72 -142.72 33.58
N PRO A 738 -13.57 -141.83 34.12
CA PRO A 738 -13.25 -140.42 34.29
C PRO A 738 -11.93 -140.14 35.03
N ASP A 739 -11.61 -140.99 36.02
CA ASP A 739 -10.53 -140.72 36.97
C ASP A 739 -9.33 -141.68 36.83
N SER A 740 -9.45 -142.72 35.99
CA SER A 740 -8.39 -143.72 35.80
C SER A 740 -8.40 -144.32 34.40
N PHE A 741 -7.22 -144.75 33.94
CA PHE A 741 -7.08 -145.61 32.78
C PHE A 741 -5.97 -146.63 33.07
N THR A 742 -6.04 -147.79 32.41
CA THR A 742 -5.04 -148.84 32.57
C THR A 742 -4.25 -149.02 31.27
N VAL A 743 -2.93 -148.99 31.37
CA VAL A 743 -2.03 -149.33 30.27
C VAL A 743 -1.51 -150.75 30.50
N SER A 744 -1.80 -151.65 29.57
CA SER A 744 -1.46 -153.06 29.69
C SER A 744 -0.49 -153.49 28.59
N CYS A 745 0.50 -154.31 28.96
CA CYS A 745 1.44 -154.95 28.05
C CYS A 745 1.86 -156.31 28.64
N ALA A 746 2.39 -157.20 27.80
CA ALA A 746 2.88 -158.51 28.23
C ALA A 746 4.15 -158.43 29.11
N THR A 747 4.91 -157.33 29.02
CA THR A 747 6.11 -157.08 29.83
C THR A 747 6.06 -155.68 30.48
N PRO A 748 6.58 -155.49 31.70
CA PRO A 748 6.60 -154.17 32.35
C PRO A 748 7.45 -153.17 31.56
N PHE A 749 6.96 -151.93 31.41
CA PHE A 749 7.68 -150.84 30.74
C PHE A 749 7.28 -149.47 31.28
N SER A 750 8.14 -148.47 31.05
CA SER A 750 7.90 -147.08 31.44
C SER A 750 7.29 -146.26 30.29
N PHE A 751 6.39 -145.34 30.63
CA PHE A 751 5.74 -144.46 29.68
C PHE A 751 5.43 -143.08 30.30
N ASP A 752 5.37 -142.07 29.44
CA ASP A 752 4.84 -140.75 29.78
C ASP A 752 3.41 -140.61 29.20
N TYR A 753 2.60 -139.76 29.83
CA TYR A 753 1.24 -139.48 29.38
C TYR A 753 0.87 -138.00 29.44
N LEU A 754 0.01 -137.57 28.52
CA LEU A 754 -0.58 -136.24 28.48
C LEU A 754 -2.09 -136.34 28.20
N ILE A 755 -2.90 -135.75 29.08
CA ILE A 755 -4.36 -135.69 28.93
C ILE A 755 -4.74 -134.28 28.46
N MET A 756 -5.50 -134.21 27.38
CA MET A 756 -5.95 -132.94 26.81
C MET A 756 -7.45 -133.00 26.57
N LYS A 757 -8.15 -131.90 26.86
CA LYS A 757 -9.53 -131.73 26.45
C LYS A 757 -9.55 -131.49 24.94
N ARG A 758 -10.40 -132.23 24.24
CA ARG A 758 -10.57 -132.10 22.81
C ARG A 758 -11.29 -130.82 22.45
#